data_AF-A0A0D0CF39-F1
#
_entry.id   AF-A0A0D0CF39-F1
#
_cell.length_a   1.000
_cell.length_b   1.000
_cell.length_c   1.000
_cell.angle_alpha   90.00
_cell.angle_beta   90.00
_cell.angle_gamma   90.00
#
_symmetry.space_group_name_H-M   'P 1'
#
loop_
_entity.id
_entity.type
_entity.pdbx_description
1 polymer ?
#
loop_
_entity_poly.entity_id
_entity_poly.type
_entity_poly.pdbx_seq_one_letter_code
_entity_poly.pdbx_strand_id
1 'polypeptide(L)'
;MNRILSVQQYWKRTTENLGSRLPTGWRFGACMATFQAIVVLLLNIVILIWSGMKSRWSSSGPVFQGDCDTVGHISIGIHLVINVLSTLLLGASNYVMQSLCAPTRSEVDKAHARGSWLNIGGQSLRNLKHQSRSKKLLWLALCTSSIPLHLFDRFAECDEDGETFLDLSGWQVLDSSQCLEAYATDFVSDRNDVIVMIGSSYTPNGKIVDLGFGLQAYMTTQPGSTSFDWICSDPEKEDRWNCGPKNTSYCSDSQHCSSSWKQINPLEWDLAWVPNYTAFSDSSRVNYCISQPVNSRCQLESNLPLLVTVIIFNMVKVVCMALAAGKINDKPLVTIGDAIVSFTDNPDPHTIGMCLVLPRQFKTKRHSENIRPALLPYQPKNIRWLNAATRRHWILTICLAFSIVLGLLVYAVLNLKSNGTQGLTALWQLGIGKPHAQTIIRNWAIPTQGYGALTASVLVANSPQLILSMIYIVFNSLCTTLFLELEWSSYARFRKPLRVSSPTGEQRSTYFLQIPYRFALPLMAYSTALHWLVSQSIFLVKINYQEIINSSFCGYSPMGMILSTVVAASLILSAVVFAFFRHLDGNMPLAGSCSTAISAACHPPEDGADSSKPLKWGVVLDREYERKEGVGHISFSSGEVLPPILGYYYS
;
A
#
# COMPACT_ATOMS: atom_id res chain seq x y z
N MET A 1 51.14 8.19 -16.69
CA MET A 1 50.57 9.31 -15.90
C MET A 1 49.69 10.24 -16.75
N ASN A 2 50.17 10.79 -17.88
CA ASN A 2 49.40 11.76 -18.71
C ASN A 2 48.07 11.24 -19.30
N ARG A 3 47.95 9.95 -19.65
CA ARG A 3 46.67 9.36 -20.13
C ARG A 3 45.59 9.23 -19.05
N ILE A 4 45.98 9.09 -17.78
CA ILE A 4 45.01 8.98 -16.67
C ILE A 4 44.46 10.38 -16.35
N LEU A 5 45.32 11.39 -16.36
CA LEU A 5 44.95 12.80 -16.17
C LEU A 5 44.02 13.30 -17.31
N SER A 6 44.25 12.91 -18.56
CA SER A 6 43.39 13.29 -19.69
C SER A 6 42.01 12.63 -19.62
N VAL A 7 41.94 11.37 -19.16
CA VAL A 7 40.67 10.66 -18.95
C VAL A 7 39.91 11.27 -17.78
N GLN A 8 40.58 11.60 -16.66
CA GLN A 8 39.95 12.30 -15.54
C GLN A 8 39.44 13.69 -15.94
N GLN A 9 40.21 14.45 -16.72
CA GLN A 9 39.76 15.75 -17.24
C GLN A 9 38.60 15.61 -18.23
N TYR A 10 38.61 14.59 -19.09
CA TYR A 10 37.49 14.31 -20.00
C TYR A 10 36.22 13.94 -19.23
N TRP A 11 36.31 13.04 -18.25
CA TRP A 11 35.18 12.68 -17.39
C TRP A 11 34.68 13.87 -16.59
N LYS A 12 35.58 14.68 -16.02
CA LYS A 12 35.23 15.91 -15.30
C LYS A 12 34.50 16.92 -16.20
N ARG A 13 35.00 17.13 -17.43
CA ARG A 13 34.37 18.03 -18.41
C ARG A 13 33.03 17.49 -18.91
N THR A 14 32.91 16.17 -19.01
CA THR A 14 31.66 15.50 -19.41
C THR A 14 30.64 15.55 -18.30
N THR A 15 31.02 15.34 -17.03
CA THR A 15 30.12 15.48 -15.88
C THR A 15 29.73 16.93 -15.62
N GLU A 16 30.62 17.90 -15.83
CA GLU A 16 30.31 19.34 -15.78
C GLU A 16 29.36 19.76 -16.91
N ASN A 17 29.57 19.28 -18.14
CA ASN A 17 28.67 19.52 -19.27
C ASN A 17 27.31 18.80 -19.15
N LEU A 18 27.27 17.63 -18.51
CA LEU A 18 26.00 16.95 -18.19
C LEU A 18 25.26 17.71 -17.08
N GLY A 19 25.99 18.15 -16.06
CA GLY A 19 25.47 18.89 -14.92
C GLY A 19 24.85 20.25 -15.30
N SER A 20 25.42 20.95 -16.29
CA SER A 20 24.88 22.23 -16.77
C SER A 20 23.61 22.12 -17.62
N ARG A 21 23.32 20.93 -18.17
CA ARG A 21 22.11 20.64 -18.97
C ARG A 21 20.96 20.04 -18.16
N LEU A 22 21.24 19.54 -16.95
CA LEU A 22 20.23 18.93 -16.11
C LEU A 22 19.40 20.02 -15.41
N PRO A 23 18.06 19.89 -15.39
CA PRO A 23 17.22 20.80 -14.62
C PRO A 23 17.61 20.73 -13.14
N THR A 24 17.57 21.87 -12.45
CA THR A 24 17.92 21.96 -11.02
C THR A 24 16.68 21.97 -10.13
N GLY A 25 16.87 21.66 -8.85
CA GLY A 25 15.82 21.71 -7.83
C GLY A 25 14.65 20.76 -8.03
N TRP A 26 13.44 21.24 -7.78
CA TRP A 26 12.22 20.41 -7.84
C TRP A 26 11.94 19.86 -9.24
N ARG A 27 12.41 20.56 -10.29
CA ARG A 27 12.29 20.10 -11.68
C ARG A 27 13.13 18.87 -11.95
N PHE A 28 14.32 18.78 -11.35
CA PHE A 28 15.14 17.57 -11.44
C PHE A 28 14.37 16.35 -10.96
N GLY A 29 13.77 16.43 -9.77
CA GLY A 29 12.99 15.34 -9.23
C GLY A 29 11.73 15.04 -10.04
N ALA A 30 11.09 16.06 -10.63
CA ALA A 30 9.96 15.87 -11.55
C ALA A 30 10.38 15.17 -12.85
N CYS A 31 11.56 15.48 -13.39
CA CYS A 31 12.14 14.78 -14.55
C CYS A 31 12.49 13.33 -14.20
N MET A 32 13.07 13.06 -13.03
CA MET A 32 13.33 11.71 -12.55
C MET A 32 12.04 10.91 -12.36
N ALA A 33 11.00 11.53 -11.78
CA ALA A 33 9.67 10.96 -11.65
C ALA A 33 9.05 10.62 -13.02
N THR A 34 9.20 11.52 -14.00
CA THR A 34 8.74 11.30 -15.38
C THR A 34 9.48 10.15 -16.04
N PHE A 35 10.81 10.12 -15.93
CA PHE A 35 11.64 9.02 -16.47
C PHE A 35 11.24 7.68 -15.86
N GLN A 36 11.09 7.62 -14.53
CA GLN A 36 10.64 6.42 -13.84
C GLN A 36 9.26 5.97 -14.32
N ALA A 37 8.31 6.91 -14.50
CA ALA A 37 6.98 6.60 -15.01
C ALA A 37 7.01 6.08 -16.47
N ILE A 38 7.91 6.61 -17.31
CA ILE A 38 8.12 6.12 -18.69
C ILE A 38 8.65 4.68 -18.65
N VAL A 39 9.61 4.36 -17.78
CA VAL A 39 10.13 2.99 -17.64
C VAL A 39 9.02 2.03 -17.26
N VAL A 40 8.19 2.37 -16.27
CA VAL A 40 7.03 1.56 -15.87
C VAL A 40 6.04 1.38 -17.02
N LEU A 41 5.76 2.46 -17.77
CA LEU A 41 4.88 2.41 -18.94
C LEU A 41 5.42 1.47 -20.03
N LEU A 42 6.71 1.56 -20.35
CA LEU A 42 7.35 0.68 -21.33
C LEU A 42 7.32 -0.78 -20.90
N LEU A 43 7.59 -1.07 -19.62
CA LEU A 43 7.47 -2.42 -19.07
C LEU A 43 6.05 -2.96 -19.22
N ASN A 44 5.02 -2.17 -18.89
CA ASN A 44 3.62 -2.60 -19.03
C ASN A 44 3.24 -2.82 -20.51
N ILE A 45 3.74 -2.00 -21.44
CA ILE A 45 3.53 -2.21 -22.88
C ILE A 45 4.20 -3.51 -23.35
N VAL A 46 5.43 -3.78 -22.91
CA VAL A 46 6.14 -5.03 -23.23
C VAL A 46 5.35 -6.23 -22.71
N ILE A 47 4.86 -6.17 -21.47
CA ILE A 47 4.02 -7.22 -20.88
C ILE A 47 2.73 -7.38 -21.68
N LEU A 48 2.07 -6.29 -22.10
CA LEU A 48 0.84 -6.35 -22.90
C LEU A 48 1.07 -7.04 -24.24
N ILE A 49 2.13 -6.67 -24.96
CA ILE A 49 2.45 -7.27 -26.26
C ILE A 49 2.77 -8.74 -26.07
N TRP A 50 3.58 -9.08 -25.06
CA TRP A 50 3.94 -10.47 -24.77
C TRP A 50 2.72 -11.32 -24.40
N SER A 51 1.87 -10.84 -23.49
CA SER A 51 0.62 -11.49 -23.09
C SER A 51 -0.34 -11.64 -24.27
N GLY A 52 -0.54 -10.57 -25.06
CA GLY A 52 -1.42 -10.60 -26.23
C GLY A 52 -0.94 -11.56 -27.32
N MET A 53 0.37 -11.66 -27.55
CA MET A 53 0.93 -12.64 -28.48
C MET A 53 0.69 -14.08 -28.00
N LYS A 54 0.79 -14.33 -26.69
CA LYS A 54 0.57 -15.66 -26.10
C LYS A 54 -0.91 -16.06 -26.06
N SER A 55 -1.79 -15.13 -25.67
CA SER A 55 -3.23 -15.36 -25.61
C SER A 55 -3.95 -15.21 -26.95
N ARG A 56 -3.21 -14.97 -28.06
CA ARG A 56 -3.77 -14.68 -29.38
C ARG A 56 -4.75 -13.49 -29.36
N TRP A 57 -4.48 -12.51 -28.51
CA TRP A 57 -5.30 -11.31 -28.29
C TRP A 57 -6.73 -11.61 -27.82
N SER A 58 -6.95 -12.76 -27.17
CA SER A 58 -8.19 -13.01 -26.43
C SER A 58 -8.27 -12.06 -25.22
N SER A 59 -9.49 -11.71 -24.81
CA SER A 59 -9.71 -10.82 -23.65
C SER A 59 -9.13 -11.38 -22.36
N SER A 60 -9.27 -12.70 -22.18
CA SER A 60 -8.61 -13.50 -21.17
C SER A 60 -8.06 -14.75 -21.84
N GLY A 61 -6.87 -15.18 -21.46
CA GLY A 61 -6.32 -16.43 -21.96
C GLY A 61 -4.95 -16.77 -21.37
N PRO A 62 -4.51 -18.01 -21.55
CA PRO A 62 -3.27 -18.50 -20.97
C PRO A 62 -2.05 -17.88 -21.62
N VAL A 63 -1.10 -17.51 -20.76
CA VAL A 63 0.19 -16.92 -21.13
C VAL A 63 1.33 -17.88 -20.86
N PHE A 64 1.18 -18.71 -19.82
CA PHE A 64 2.13 -19.74 -19.45
C PHE A 64 1.37 -20.95 -18.92
N GLN A 65 1.83 -22.16 -19.21
CA GLN A 65 1.26 -23.41 -18.67
C GLN A 65 2.41 -24.28 -18.20
N GLY A 66 2.27 -24.88 -17.04
CA GLY A 66 3.31 -25.70 -16.43
C GLY A 66 2.83 -26.41 -15.18
N ASP A 67 3.79 -26.98 -14.46
CA ASP A 67 3.55 -27.54 -13.14
C ASP A 67 3.10 -26.45 -12.15
N CYS A 68 2.15 -26.78 -11.28
CA CYS A 68 1.53 -25.84 -10.36
C CYS A 68 2.49 -25.19 -9.37
N ASP A 69 3.54 -25.87 -8.92
CA ASP A 69 4.57 -25.26 -8.07
C ASP A 69 5.37 -24.21 -8.85
N THR A 70 5.71 -24.53 -10.11
CA THR A 70 6.44 -23.61 -10.99
C THR A 70 5.61 -22.37 -11.32
N VAL A 71 4.34 -22.56 -11.70
CA VAL A 71 3.40 -21.48 -12.01
C VAL A 71 3.14 -20.62 -10.78
N GLY A 72 2.99 -21.24 -9.60
CA GLY A 72 2.87 -20.55 -8.32
C GLY A 72 4.06 -19.64 -8.01
N HIS A 73 5.29 -20.14 -8.18
CA HIS A 73 6.50 -19.33 -8.00
C HIS A 73 6.59 -18.15 -8.97
N ILE A 74 6.22 -18.35 -10.24
CA ILE A 74 6.19 -17.29 -11.25
C ILE A 74 5.15 -16.23 -10.86
N SER A 75 3.96 -16.64 -10.45
CA SER A 75 2.88 -15.76 -10.01
C SER A 75 3.32 -14.88 -8.82
N ILE A 76 3.95 -15.47 -7.81
CA ILE A 76 4.52 -14.73 -6.67
C ILE A 76 5.55 -13.69 -7.14
N GLY A 77 6.44 -14.07 -8.06
CA GLY A 77 7.45 -13.17 -8.62
C GLY A 77 6.86 -11.99 -9.39
N ILE A 78 5.86 -12.25 -10.24
CA ILE A 78 5.14 -11.21 -10.99
C ILE A 78 4.45 -10.23 -10.03
N HIS A 79 3.75 -10.73 -9.02
CA HIS A 79 3.12 -9.87 -8.01
C HIS A 79 4.13 -9.03 -7.23
N LEU A 80 5.30 -9.56 -6.91
CA LEU A 80 6.36 -8.78 -6.26
C LEU A 80 6.82 -7.62 -7.15
N VAL A 81 7.09 -7.88 -8.43
CA VAL A 81 7.52 -6.85 -9.39
C VAL A 81 6.45 -5.78 -9.56
N ILE A 82 5.19 -6.16 -9.74
CA ILE A 82 4.09 -5.19 -9.91
C ILE A 82 3.97 -4.30 -8.67
N ASN A 83 3.99 -4.88 -7.47
CA ASN A 83 3.91 -4.10 -6.21
C ASN A 83 5.10 -3.11 -6.07
N VAL A 84 6.31 -3.50 -6.48
CA VAL A 84 7.47 -2.59 -6.53
C VAL A 84 7.21 -1.45 -7.51
N LEU A 85 6.82 -1.74 -8.75
CA LEU A 85 6.58 -0.73 -9.79
C LEU A 85 5.46 0.23 -9.40
N SER A 86 4.34 -0.29 -8.86
CA SER A 86 3.21 0.50 -8.39
C SER A 86 3.59 1.40 -7.20
N THR A 87 4.39 0.90 -6.25
CA THR A 87 4.91 1.69 -5.12
C THR A 87 5.86 2.80 -5.57
N LEU A 88 6.78 2.49 -6.48
CA LEU A 88 7.68 3.48 -7.08
C LEU A 88 6.88 4.59 -7.78
N LEU A 89 5.90 4.22 -8.60
CA LEU A 89 5.08 5.16 -9.36
C LEU A 89 4.18 6.02 -8.47
N LEU A 90 3.69 5.46 -7.36
CA LEU A 90 2.98 6.20 -6.31
C LEU A 90 3.90 7.23 -5.66
N GLY A 91 5.15 6.87 -5.33
CA GLY A 91 6.16 7.78 -4.80
C GLY A 91 6.48 8.93 -5.75
N ALA A 92 6.66 8.62 -7.05
CA ALA A 92 6.87 9.63 -8.10
C ALA A 92 5.67 10.58 -8.25
N SER A 93 4.45 10.03 -8.20
CA SER A 93 3.21 10.80 -8.24
C SER A 93 3.09 11.72 -7.02
N ASN A 94 3.37 11.22 -5.82
CA ASN A 94 3.38 11.98 -4.58
C ASN A 94 4.40 13.13 -4.61
N TYR A 95 5.60 12.89 -5.16
CA TYR A 95 6.63 13.92 -5.33
C TYR A 95 6.14 15.10 -6.20
N VAL A 96 5.64 14.80 -7.41
CA VAL A 96 5.18 15.83 -8.35
C VAL A 96 3.95 16.53 -7.79
N MET A 97 3.05 15.78 -7.15
CA MET A 97 1.86 16.30 -6.50
C MET A 97 2.19 17.28 -5.35
N GLN A 98 3.21 16.99 -4.54
CA GLN A 98 3.72 17.93 -3.53
C GLN A 98 4.31 19.19 -4.15
N SER A 99 5.07 19.04 -5.23
CA SER A 99 5.67 20.17 -5.97
C SER A 99 4.60 21.08 -6.59
N LEU A 100 3.52 20.50 -7.13
CA LEU A 100 2.37 21.24 -7.68
C LEU A 100 1.54 21.94 -6.59
N CYS A 101 1.53 21.41 -5.37
CA CYS A 101 0.86 22.00 -4.21
C CYS A 101 1.64 23.16 -3.57
N ALA A 102 2.93 23.28 -3.86
CA ALA A 102 3.81 24.28 -3.27
C ALA A 102 3.44 25.69 -3.77
N PRO A 103 3.23 26.66 -2.85
CA PRO A 103 2.81 28.00 -3.23
C PRO A 103 4.00 28.82 -3.73
N THR A 104 3.72 29.81 -4.58
CA THR A 104 4.70 30.83 -4.98
C THR A 104 4.71 32.00 -4.01
N ARG A 105 5.78 32.81 -4.00
CA ARG A 105 5.88 34.03 -3.16
C ARG A 105 4.67 34.95 -3.36
N SER A 106 4.28 35.22 -4.61
CA SER A 106 3.14 36.09 -4.90
C SER A 106 1.78 35.52 -4.44
N GLU A 107 1.60 34.20 -4.43
CA GLU A 107 0.39 33.57 -3.87
C GLU A 107 0.36 33.66 -2.34
N VAL A 108 1.52 33.54 -1.70
CA VAL A 108 1.68 33.76 -0.25
C VAL A 108 1.38 35.21 0.12
N ASP A 109 1.93 36.18 -0.61
CA ASP A 109 1.69 37.61 -0.38
C ASP A 109 0.20 37.95 -0.45
N LYS A 110 -0.48 37.44 -1.49
CA LYS A 110 -1.94 37.58 -1.65
C LYS A 110 -2.73 36.89 -0.53
N ALA A 111 -2.20 35.84 0.08
CA ALA A 111 -2.85 35.18 1.21
C ALA A 111 -2.67 36.02 2.48
N HIS A 112 -1.45 36.50 2.73
CA HIS A 112 -1.10 37.31 3.89
C HIS A 112 -1.83 38.65 3.89
N ALA A 113 -1.94 39.33 2.73
CA ALA A 113 -2.73 40.55 2.56
C ALA A 113 -4.23 40.36 2.89
N ARG A 114 -4.73 39.12 2.83
CA ARG A 114 -6.11 38.76 3.19
C ARG A 114 -6.25 38.21 4.62
N GLY A 115 -5.18 38.25 5.43
CA GLY A 115 -5.15 37.67 6.78
C GLY A 115 -5.21 36.14 6.80
N SER A 116 -4.78 35.49 5.72
CA SER A 116 -4.72 34.03 5.57
C SER A 116 -3.27 33.56 5.40
N TRP A 117 -3.03 32.25 5.53
CA TRP A 117 -1.71 31.64 5.38
C TRP A 117 -1.79 30.38 4.50
N LEU A 118 -0.67 30.01 3.92
CA LEU A 118 -0.50 28.80 3.12
C LEU A 118 0.50 27.85 3.79
N ASN A 119 0.47 26.58 3.38
CA ASN A 119 1.39 25.59 3.89
C ASN A 119 2.62 25.47 2.98
N ILE A 120 3.81 25.45 3.55
CA ILE A 120 5.10 25.32 2.86
C ILE A 120 5.73 23.98 3.27
N GLY A 121 6.46 23.31 2.37
CA GLY A 121 7.24 22.12 2.72
C GLY A 121 6.45 20.81 2.81
N GLY A 122 5.18 20.79 2.38
CA GLY A 122 4.35 19.59 2.42
C GLY A 122 3.09 19.67 1.58
N GLN A 123 2.39 18.53 1.46
CA GLN A 123 1.15 18.46 0.70
C GLN A 123 -0.01 19.10 1.46
N SER A 124 -0.75 20.01 0.82
CA SER A 124 -1.89 20.67 1.45
C SER A 124 -3.05 20.93 0.49
N LEU A 125 -4.20 20.31 0.78
CA LEU A 125 -5.45 20.56 0.07
C LEU A 125 -5.93 22.01 0.22
N ARG A 126 -5.53 22.71 1.29
CA ARG A 126 -5.82 24.15 1.47
C ARG A 126 -5.13 24.99 0.39
N ASN A 127 -3.89 24.66 0.05
CA ASN A 127 -3.13 25.40 -0.96
C ASN A 127 -3.79 25.29 -2.33
N LEU A 128 -4.38 24.14 -2.67
CA LEU A 128 -5.07 23.94 -3.94
C LEU A 128 -6.19 24.95 -4.18
N LYS A 129 -6.83 25.52 -3.13
CA LYS A 129 -7.83 26.58 -3.32
C LYS A 129 -7.23 27.86 -3.92
N HIS A 130 -5.95 28.13 -3.67
CA HIS A 130 -5.26 29.36 -4.04
C HIS A 130 -4.37 29.23 -5.29
N GLN A 131 -4.10 28.01 -5.76
CA GLN A 131 -3.27 27.73 -6.93
C GLN A 131 -3.94 28.09 -8.28
N SER A 132 -3.15 28.12 -9.35
CA SER A 132 -3.65 28.24 -10.73
C SER A 132 -4.48 27.02 -11.18
N ARG A 133 -5.38 27.20 -12.15
CA ARG A 133 -6.24 26.11 -12.67
C ARG A 133 -5.42 24.95 -13.25
N SER A 134 -4.33 25.25 -13.96
CA SER A 134 -3.45 24.23 -14.56
C SER A 134 -2.82 23.32 -13.52
N LYS A 135 -2.27 23.88 -12.42
CA LYS A 135 -1.69 23.08 -11.32
C LYS A 135 -2.74 22.21 -10.64
N LYS A 136 -3.94 22.75 -10.39
CA LYS A 136 -5.05 21.98 -9.80
C LYS A 136 -5.47 20.82 -10.68
N LEU A 137 -5.58 21.04 -12.00
CA LEU A 137 -5.98 19.99 -12.95
C LEU A 137 -4.94 18.88 -13.02
N LEU A 138 -3.65 19.22 -13.12
CA LEU A 138 -2.55 18.25 -13.11
C LEU A 138 -2.50 17.46 -11.80
N TRP A 139 -2.66 18.14 -10.66
CA TRP A 139 -2.73 17.50 -9.35
C TRP A 139 -3.90 16.52 -9.25
N LEU A 140 -5.09 16.93 -9.69
CA LEU A 140 -6.28 16.08 -9.65
C LEU A 140 -6.14 14.87 -10.57
N ALA A 141 -5.61 15.06 -11.79
CA ALA A 141 -5.36 13.97 -12.74
C ALA A 141 -4.34 12.96 -12.20
N LEU A 142 -3.26 13.41 -11.54
CA LEU A 142 -2.30 12.50 -10.89
C LEU A 142 -2.92 11.73 -9.71
N CYS A 143 -3.79 12.38 -8.94
CA CYS A 143 -4.50 11.77 -7.83
C CYS A 143 -5.47 10.69 -8.33
N THR A 144 -6.33 11.01 -9.30
CA THR A 144 -7.35 10.09 -9.81
C THR A 144 -6.75 8.94 -10.62
N SER A 145 -5.71 9.19 -11.42
CA SER A 145 -5.01 8.13 -12.17
C SER A 145 -4.24 7.15 -11.29
N SER A 146 -4.06 7.43 -9.99
CA SER A 146 -3.43 6.50 -9.05
C SER A 146 -4.39 5.43 -8.52
N ILE A 147 -5.70 5.66 -8.57
CA ILE A 147 -6.72 4.73 -8.03
C ILE A 147 -6.80 3.43 -8.86
N PRO A 148 -6.91 3.48 -10.21
CA PRO A 148 -7.08 2.28 -11.02
C PRO A 148 -5.86 1.35 -10.98
N LEU A 149 -4.64 1.90 -10.84
CA LEU A 149 -3.42 1.10 -10.75
C LEU A 149 -3.50 0.14 -9.56
N HIS A 150 -3.85 0.66 -8.39
CA HIS A 150 -3.97 -0.16 -7.19
C HIS A 150 -5.17 -1.09 -7.18
N LEU A 151 -6.19 -0.85 -8.01
CA LEU A 151 -7.37 -1.72 -8.12
C LEU A 151 -7.20 -2.85 -9.15
N PHE A 152 -6.24 -2.71 -10.07
CA PHE A 152 -5.98 -3.66 -11.16
C PHE A 152 -4.56 -4.24 -11.11
N ASP A 153 -3.87 -4.13 -9.97
CA ASP A 153 -2.48 -4.60 -9.75
C ASP A 153 -2.34 -6.14 -9.90
N ARG A 154 -3.43 -6.91 -9.92
CA ARG A 154 -3.44 -8.36 -10.19
C ARG A 154 -4.20 -8.63 -11.49
N PHE A 155 -3.45 -8.83 -12.57
CA PHE A 155 -3.95 -9.19 -13.91
C PHE A 155 -3.50 -10.57 -14.39
N ALA A 156 -2.67 -11.26 -13.59
CA ALA A 156 -2.11 -12.58 -13.87
C ALA A 156 -2.64 -13.58 -12.83
N GLU A 157 -3.12 -14.73 -13.30
CA GLU A 157 -4.04 -15.60 -12.56
C GLU A 157 -3.63 -17.07 -12.74
N CYS A 158 -3.65 -17.88 -11.68
CA CYS A 158 -3.44 -19.32 -11.84
C CYS A 158 -4.79 -20.02 -12.02
N ASP A 159 -4.93 -20.81 -13.08
CA ASP A 159 -6.08 -21.67 -13.39
C ASP A 159 -5.63 -23.14 -13.42
N GLU A 160 -6.54 -24.06 -13.09
CA GLU A 160 -6.32 -25.51 -13.14
C GLU A 160 -7.17 -26.10 -14.28
N ASP A 161 -6.53 -26.75 -15.27
CA ASP A 161 -7.28 -27.41 -16.34
C ASP A 161 -7.63 -28.86 -15.97
N GLY A 162 -8.92 -29.20 -16.02
CA GLY A 162 -9.39 -30.58 -15.97
C GLY A 162 -10.09 -30.98 -17.27
N GLU A 163 -9.42 -31.71 -18.16
CA GLU A 163 -10.08 -32.43 -19.26
C GLU A 163 -10.49 -33.83 -18.78
N THR A 164 -11.73 -34.25 -19.05
CA THR A 164 -12.23 -35.60 -18.75
C THR A 164 -12.76 -36.30 -19.99
N PHE A 165 -12.17 -37.45 -20.31
CA PHE A 165 -12.78 -38.50 -21.11
C PHE A 165 -12.70 -39.80 -20.28
N LEU A 166 -13.78 -40.56 -20.18
CA LEU A 166 -13.83 -41.82 -19.44
C LEU A 166 -13.07 -42.91 -20.21
N ASP A 167 -11.75 -42.91 -20.04
CA ASP A 167 -10.88 -44.05 -20.30
C ASP A 167 -10.29 -44.53 -18.96
N LEU A 168 -10.55 -45.79 -18.62
CA LEU A 168 -10.01 -46.43 -17.40
C LEU A 168 -8.56 -46.87 -17.60
N SER A 169 -8.00 -46.77 -18.80
CA SER A 169 -6.61 -47.08 -19.07
C SER A 169 -5.68 -46.06 -18.37
N GLY A 170 -4.86 -46.54 -17.44
CA GLY A 170 -3.92 -45.69 -16.67
C GLY A 170 -4.36 -45.25 -15.28
N TRP A 171 -5.54 -45.66 -14.79
CA TRP A 171 -5.96 -45.42 -13.41
C TRP A 171 -5.14 -46.26 -12.43
N GLN A 172 -4.86 -45.70 -11.26
CA GLN A 172 -4.05 -46.33 -10.23
C GLN A 172 -4.93 -46.91 -9.13
N VAL A 173 -4.56 -48.08 -8.63
CA VAL A 173 -5.17 -48.67 -7.44
C VAL A 173 -4.40 -48.18 -6.22
N LEU A 174 -5.08 -47.45 -5.34
CA LEU A 174 -4.54 -46.95 -4.08
C LEU A 174 -5.13 -47.74 -2.91
N ASP A 175 -4.30 -48.07 -1.92
CA ASP A 175 -4.81 -48.61 -0.66
C ASP A 175 -5.64 -47.56 0.10
N SER A 176 -6.40 -47.98 1.11
CA SER A 176 -7.28 -47.08 1.88
C SER A 176 -6.53 -45.88 2.50
N SER A 177 -5.26 -46.03 2.89
CA SER A 177 -4.47 -44.94 3.47
C SER A 177 -4.04 -43.92 2.42
N GLN A 178 -3.53 -44.41 1.29
CA GLN A 178 -3.16 -43.60 0.14
C GLN A 178 -4.37 -42.91 -0.47
N CYS A 179 -5.53 -43.57 -0.46
CA CYS A 179 -6.78 -43.00 -0.95
C CYS A 179 -7.26 -41.83 -0.08
N LEU A 180 -7.23 -42.00 1.25
CA LEU A 180 -7.55 -40.93 2.20
C LEU A 180 -6.61 -39.74 2.00
N GLU A 181 -5.30 -39.97 1.92
CA GLU A 181 -4.33 -38.89 1.69
C GLU A 181 -4.49 -38.19 0.34
N ALA A 182 -4.84 -38.94 -0.71
CA ALA A 182 -5.00 -38.41 -2.06
C ALA A 182 -6.25 -37.52 -2.20
N TYR A 183 -7.36 -37.89 -1.57
CA TYR A 183 -8.65 -37.22 -1.76
C TYR A 183 -9.12 -36.36 -0.58
N ALA A 184 -8.55 -36.49 0.63
CA ALA A 184 -8.84 -35.62 1.77
C ALA A 184 -8.11 -34.27 1.68
N THR A 185 -8.21 -33.62 0.53
CA THR A 185 -7.59 -32.32 0.23
C THR A 185 -8.63 -31.37 -0.34
N ASP A 186 -8.50 -30.06 -0.06
CA ASP A 186 -9.52 -29.08 -0.47
C ASP A 186 -9.62 -28.90 -1.98
N PHE A 187 -8.50 -29.04 -2.68
CA PHE A 187 -8.38 -28.98 -4.13
C PHE A 187 -7.54 -30.16 -4.59
N VAL A 188 -8.22 -31.18 -5.11
CA VAL A 188 -7.56 -32.34 -5.70
C VAL A 188 -7.03 -31.92 -7.06
N SER A 189 -5.71 -31.82 -7.20
CA SER A 189 -5.06 -31.28 -8.41
C SER A 189 -4.38 -32.39 -9.23
N ASP A 190 -3.70 -33.34 -8.59
CA ASP A 190 -3.00 -34.45 -9.24
C ASP A 190 -3.93 -35.60 -9.65
N ARG A 191 -5.24 -35.48 -9.37
CA ARG A 191 -6.25 -36.53 -9.57
C ARG A 191 -7.60 -35.93 -9.92
N ASN A 192 -8.42 -36.68 -10.66
CA ASN A 192 -9.81 -36.32 -10.96
C ASN A 192 -10.78 -37.30 -10.27
N ASP A 193 -11.36 -38.23 -11.03
CA ASP A 193 -12.40 -39.11 -10.55
C ASP A 193 -11.84 -40.21 -9.64
N VAL A 194 -12.64 -40.62 -8.65
CA VAL A 194 -12.34 -41.73 -7.73
C VAL A 194 -13.47 -42.73 -7.71
N ILE A 195 -13.13 -44.01 -7.78
CA ILE A 195 -14.05 -45.11 -7.58
C ILE A 195 -13.65 -45.81 -6.28
N VAL A 196 -14.50 -45.76 -5.28
CA VAL A 196 -14.24 -46.38 -3.97
C VAL A 196 -14.78 -47.80 -3.96
N MET A 197 -13.93 -48.77 -3.62
CA MET A 197 -14.29 -50.19 -3.63
C MET A 197 -14.57 -50.68 -2.21
N ILE A 198 -15.76 -51.24 -2.02
CA ILE A 198 -16.33 -51.61 -0.72
C ILE A 198 -16.67 -53.11 -0.73
N GLY A 199 -16.44 -53.81 0.38
CA GLY A 199 -16.86 -55.21 0.58
C GLY A 199 -15.73 -56.18 0.94
N SER A 200 -16.04 -57.46 1.13
CA SER A 200 -15.11 -58.46 1.72
C SER A 200 -14.27 -59.26 0.71
N SER A 201 -14.53 -59.13 -0.60
CA SER A 201 -14.01 -60.05 -1.63
C SER A 201 -13.16 -59.37 -2.70
N TYR A 202 -11.83 -59.43 -2.57
CA TYR A 202 -10.88 -59.02 -3.61
C TYR A 202 -10.85 -60.06 -4.74
N THR A 203 -11.35 -59.71 -5.94
CA THR A 203 -11.17 -60.56 -7.14
C THR A 203 -10.28 -59.83 -8.15
N PRO A 204 -9.02 -60.25 -8.34
CA PRO A 204 -8.08 -59.54 -9.22
C PRO A 204 -8.43 -59.60 -10.72
N ASN A 205 -9.41 -60.43 -11.11
CA ASN A 205 -9.88 -60.63 -12.50
C ASN A 205 -11.41 -60.50 -12.65
N GLY A 206 -12.10 -59.92 -11.67
CA GLY A 206 -13.56 -59.79 -11.70
C GLY A 206 -14.04 -58.72 -12.68
N LYS A 207 -15.13 -58.99 -13.41
CA LYS A 207 -15.93 -57.91 -14.03
C LYS A 207 -16.63 -57.16 -12.90
N ILE A 208 -16.56 -55.83 -12.90
CA ILE A 208 -17.37 -54.98 -12.01
C ILE A 208 -18.84 -55.29 -12.35
N VAL A 209 -19.57 -55.93 -11.42
CA VAL A 209 -20.93 -56.44 -11.67
C VAL A 209 -21.99 -55.36 -11.45
N ASP A 210 -21.67 -54.29 -10.71
CA ASP A 210 -22.58 -53.19 -10.50
C ASP A 210 -21.81 -51.87 -10.30
N LEU A 211 -22.30 -50.79 -10.91
CA LEU A 211 -21.75 -49.45 -10.78
C LEU A 211 -22.74 -48.67 -9.91
N GLY A 212 -22.51 -48.70 -8.60
CA GLY A 212 -23.30 -47.96 -7.62
C GLY A 212 -23.31 -46.46 -7.92
N PHE A 213 -24.41 -45.80 -7.50
CA PHE A 213 -24.76 -44.39 -7.71
C PHE A 213 -23.57 -43.43 -7.88
N GLY A 214 -23.52 -42.72 -9.00
CA GLY A 214 -22.62 -41.58 -9.18
C GLY A 214 -23.05 -40.41 -8.29
N LEU A 215 -22.36 -40.24 -7.17
CA LEU A 215 -22.45 -39.02 -6.36
C LEU A 215 -21.56 -37.97 -7.00
N GLN A 216 -22.16 -37.00 -7.68
CA GLN A 216 -21.47 -35.76 -7.94
C GLN A 216 -21.28 -35.09 -6.57
N ALA A 217 -20.04 -35.03 -6.08
CA ALA A 217 -19.72 -34.26 -4.89
C ALA A 217 -19.99 -32.79 -5.24
N TYR A 218 -21.24 -32.37 -5.05
CA TYR A 218 -21.54 -30.95 -5.02
C TYR A 218 -20.66 -30.42 -3.90
N MET A 219 -19.77 -29.47 -4.23
CA MET A 219 -19.30 -28.54 -3.21
C MET A 219 -20.57 -28.02 -2.56
N THR A 220 -20.95 -28.59 -1.40
CA THR A 220 -22.25 -28.27 -0.84
C THR A 220 -22.21 -26.78 -0.59
N THR A 221 -23.23 -26.06 -1.03
CA THR A 221 -23.25 -24.59 -1.02
C THR A 221 -23.28 -24.01 0.40
N GLN A 222 -23.16 -24.87 1.42
CA GLN A 222 -23.15 -24.51 2.83
C GLN A 222 -21.79 -23.97 3.28
N PRO A 223 -21.77 -22.98 4.19
CA PRO A 223 -20.54 -22.53 4.84
C PRO A 223 -19.86 -23.66 5.63
N GLY A 224 -18.57 -23.90 5.40
CA GLY A 224 -17.77 -24.85 6.19
C GLY A 224 -17.66 -26.27 5.62
N SER A 225 -18.27 -26.54 4.46
CA SER A 225 -18.11 -27.81 3.75
C SER A 225 -16.83 -27.88 2.93
N THR A 226 -16.27 -29.08 2.82
CA THR A 226 -15.09 -29.38 2.00
C THR A 226 -15.45 -30.29 0.82
N SER A 227 -14.62 -30.27 -0.22
CA SER A 227 -14.77 -31.14 -1.40
C SER A 227 -14.69 -32.64 -1.06
N PHE A 228 -14.16 -32.97 0.12
CA PHE A 228 -13.95 -34.33 0.60
C PHE A 228 -14.85 -34.70 1.79
N ASP A 229 -15.91 -33.94 2.06
CA ASP A 229 -16.87 -34.26 3.14
C ASP A 229 -17.49 -35.67 2.96
N TRP A 230 -17.54 -36.19 1.74
CA TRP A 230 -17.96 -37.56 1.42
C TRP A 230 -17.14 -38.66 2.12
N ILE A 231 -15.91 -38.34 2.57
CA ILE A 231 -15.04 -39.24 3.33
C ILE A 231 -15.57 -39.43 4.76
N CYS A 232 -16.25 -38.42 5.32
CA CYS A 232 -16.65 -38.36 6.73
C CYS A 232 -18.17 -38.26 6.96
N SER A 233 -19.01 -38.34 5.93
CA SER A 233 -20.45 -38.07 6.02
C SER A 233 -21.27 -39.24 6.60
N ASP A 234 -22.32 -38.92 7.40
CA ASP A 234 -23.27 -39.83 8.09
C ASP A 234 -24.73 -39.47 7.69
N PRO A 235 -25.47 -40.33 6.96
CA PRO A 235 -26.78 -40.02 6.40
C PRO A 235 -27.92 -39.98 7.42
N GLU A 236 -27.80 -40.62 8.60
CA GLU A 236 -28.87 -40.56 9.63
C GLU A 236 -29.06 -39.13 10.18
N LYS A 237 -28.06 -38.26 9.96
CA LYS A 237 -28.11 -36.82 10.28
C LYS A 237 -28.42 -35.95 9.06
N GLU A 238 -28.30 -36.47 7.84
CA GLU A 238 -28.44 -35.74 6.58
C GLU A 238 -29.91 -35.77 6.06
N ASP A 239 -30.67 -36.83 6.36
CA ASP A 239 -32.09 -36.97 5.99
C ASP A 239 -33.07 -36.01 6.72
N ARG A 240 -32.57 -35.16 7.64
CA ARG A 240 -33.37 -34.12 8.31
C ARG A 240 -33.44 -32.80 7.54
N TRP A 241 -33.15 -32.81 6.25
CA TRP A 241 -33.08 -31.66 5.37
C TRP A 241 -34.45 -31.16 4.87
N ASN A 242 -35.32 -30.75 5.81
CA ASN A 242 -36.49 -29.93 5.47
C ASN A 242 -36.19 -28.45 5.83
N CYS A 243 -35.21 -27.86 5.14
CA CYS A 243 -34.88 -26.43 5.29
C CYS A 243 -35.87 -25.55 4.52
N GLY A 244 -37.12 -25.54 4.97
CA GLY A 244 -38.09 -24.49 4.65
C GLY A 244 -37.89 -23.26 5.55
N PRO A 245 -38.35 -22.07 5.15
CA PRO A 245 -38.11 -20.79 5.84
C PRO A 245 -38.76 -20.64 7.22
N LYS A 246 -39.34 -21.71 7.77
CA LYS A 246 -39.99 -21.75 9.07
C LYS A 246 -39.68 -23.08 9.75
N ASN A 247 -38.46 -23.24 10.26
CA ASN A 247 -38.22 -23.97 11.51
C ASN A 247 -36.77 -23.76 11.95
N THR A 248 -36.63 -23.04 13.07
CA THR A 248 -35.42 -22.95 13.86
C THR A 248 -35.22 -24.28 14.61
N SER A 249 -34.52 -25.22 13.99
CA SER A 249 -33.90 -26.34 14.71
C SER A 249 -32.48 -26.50 14.19
N TYR A 250 -31.53 -26.30 15.10
CA TYR A 250 -30.09 -26.44 14.93
C TYR A 250 -29.74 -27.67 14.08
N CYS A 251 -28.98 -27.47 13.00
CA CYS A 251 -28.34 -28.55 12.27
C CYS A 251 -27.24 -29.13 13.18
N SER A 252 -27.32 -30.41 13.51
CA SER A 252 -26.30 -31.11 14.30
C SER A 252 -25.02 -31.25 13.48
N ASP A 253 -23.89 -30.84 14.07
CA ASP A 253 -22.56 -30.75 13.46
C ASP A 253 -22.21 -31.92 12.54
N SER A 254 -22.01 -31.64 11.25
CA SER A 254 -20.99 -32.36 10.49
C SER A 254 -19.68 -32.06 11.20
N GLN A 255 -19.16 -33.05 11.91
CA GLN A 255 -17.89 -32.95 12.60
C GLN A 255 -16.82 -32.68 11.53
N HIS A 256 -16.47 -31.41 11.32
CA HIS A 256 -15.73 -30.90 10.16
C HIS A 256 -14.69 -31.90 9.64
N CYS A 257 -14.95 -32.52 8.47
CA CYS A 257 -14.13 -33.61 7.93
C CYS A 257 -12.65 -33.20 7.86
N SER A 258 -12.37 -31.94 7.54
CA SER A 258 -11.05 -31.30 7.58
C SER A 258 -10.25 -31.50 8.87
N SER A 259 -10.91 -31.56 10.04
CA SER A 259 -10.27 -31.77 11.34
C SER A 259 -10.23 -33.24 11.79
N SER A 260 -11.15 -34.06 11.25
CA SER A 260 -11.40 -35.42 11.73
C SER A 260 -10.81 -36.50 10.83
N TRP A 261 -10.61 -36.22 9.53
CA TRP A 261 -10.19 -37.23 8.55
C TRP A 261 -8.84 -37.87 8.92
N LYS A 262 -7.92 -37.11 9.50
CA LYS A 262 -6.62 -37.62 9.98
C LYS A 262 -6.72 -38.60 11.15
N GLN A 263 -7.88 -38.65 11.80
CA GLN A 263 -8.16 -39.57 12.91
C GLN A 263 -8.85 -40.85 12.42
N ILE A 264 -9.23 -40.92 11.14
CA ILE A 264 -9.78 -42.13 10.52
C ILE A 264 -8.65 -43.16 10.44
N ASN A 265 -8.88 -44.32 11.05
CA ASN A 265 -8.01 -45.47 10.86
C ASN A 265 -8.24 -46.01 9.44
N PRO A 266 -7.25 -45.99 8.52
CA PRO A 266 -7.46 -46.44 7.15
C PRO A 266 -7.87 -47.91 7.05
N LEU A 267 -7.49 -48.72 8.05
CA LEU A 267 -7.86 -50.12 8.13
C LEU A 267 -9.32 -50.29 8.60
N GLU A 268 -9.95 -49.31 9.22
CA GLU A 268 -11.33 -49.39 9.72
C GLU A 268 -12.20 -48.29 9.09
N TRP A 269 -11.81 -47.83 7.90
CA TRP A 269 -12.52 -46.79 7.19
C TRP A 269 -13.80 -47.36 6.57
N ASP A 270 -14.92 -46.99 7.19
CA ASP A 270 -16.25 -47.33 6.71
C ASP A 270 -16.93 -46.09 6.11
N LEU A 271 -17.61 -46.26 4.98
CA LEU A 271 -18.44 -45.22 4.38
C LEU A 271 -19.85 -45.29 4.97
N ALA A 272 -20.21 -44.33 5.81
CA ALA A 272 -21.45 -44.38 6.56
C ALA A 272 -22.72 -44.15 5.71
N TRP A 273 -22.60 -43.76 4.43
CA TRP A 273 -23.72 -43.58 3.47
C TRP A 273 -24.19 -44.86 2.76
N VAL A 274 -23.52 -46.00 3.00
CA VAL A 274 -23.82 -47.29 2.34
C VAL A 274 -24.95 -48.14 3.00
N PRO A 275 -25.70 -47.75 4.07
CA PRO A 275 -26.73 -48.64 4.60
C PRO A 275 -28.11 -48.43 3.95
N ASN A 276 -28.74 -49.57 3.58
CA ASN A 276 -30.17 -49.81 3.32
C ASN A 276 -30.75 -49.83 1.89
N TYR A 277 -29.95 -49.83 0.82
CA TYR A 277 -30.44 -50.27 -0.50
C TYR A 277 -29.97 -51.70 -0.81
N THR A 278 -30.72 -52.66 -0.25
CA THR A 278 -30.88 -54.07 -0.67
C THR A 278 -29.66 -54.87 -1.21
N ALA A 279 -29.38 -55.99 -0.54
CA ALA A 279 -28.70 -57.22 -1.00
C ALA A 279 -27.19 -57.44 -0.71
N PHE A 280 -26.49 -56.53 -0.03
CA PHE A 280 -25.12 -56.78 0.44
C PHE A 280 -25.06 -56.78 1.97
N SER A 281 -24.86 -57.95 2.56
CA SER A 281 -24.63 -58.17 4.00
C SER A 281 -23.14 -58.10 4.38
N ASP A 282 -22.28 -57.68 3.44
CA ASP A 282 -20.85 -57.57 3.64
C ASP A 282 -20.45 -56.16 4.09
N SER A 283 -19.37 -56.09 4.87
CA SER A 283 -18.84 -54.87 5.49
C SER A 283 -18.82 -53.67 4.55
N SER A 284 -19.33 -52.52 5.01
CA SER A 284 -19.24 -51.18 4.38
C SER A 284 -17.81 -50.59 4.40
N ARG A 285 -16.82 -51.47 4.53
CA ARG A 285 -15.40 -51.17 4.68
C ARG A 285 -14.77 -50.89 3.33
N VAL A 286 -14.04 -49.79 3.26
CA VAL A 286 -13.24 -49.43 2.09
C VAL A 286 -11.98 -50.28 2.07
N ASN A 287 -11.81 -51.07 1.01
CA ASN A 287 -10.61 -51.89 0.81
C ASN A 287 -9.51 -51.15 0.06
N TYR A 288 -9.89 -50.45 -1.00
CA TYR A 288 -9.01 -49.70 -1.89
C TYR A 288 -9.85 -48.73 -2.72
N CYS A 289 -9.21 -47.79 -3.38
CA CYS A 289 -9.87 -46.98 -4.39
C CYS A 289 -9.11 -46.99 -5.72
N ILE A 290 -9.85 -46.83 -6.80
CA ILE A 290 -9.30 -46.69 -8.15
C ILE A 290 -9.34 -45.19 -8.44
N SER A 291 -8.16 -44.60 -8.53
CA SER A 291 -7.97 -43.16 -8.67
C SER A 291 -7.45 -42.84 -10.06
N GLN A 292 -8.05 -41.83 -10.69
CA GLN A 292 -7.57 -41.30 -11.96
C GLN A 292 -6.42 -40.32 -11.71
N PRO A 293 -5.14 -40.67 -12.02
CA PRO A 293 -4.07 -39.71 -11.95
C PRO A 293 -4.20 -38.69 -13.09
N VAL A 294 -3.94 -37.43 -12.77
CA VAL A 294 -3.95 -36.31 -13.71
C VAL A 294 -2.65 -35.54 -13.54
N ASN A 295 -2.03 -35.19 -14.66
CA ASN A 295 -0.93 -34.24 -14.60
C ASN A 295 -1.54 -32.85 -14.46
N SER A 296 -1.60 -32.32 -13.23
CA SER A 296 -2.06 -30.96 -12.96
C SER A 296 -1.24 -29.97 -13.78
N ARG A 297 -1.87 -29.41 -14.81
CA ARG A 297 -1.29 -28.33 -15.60
C ARG A 297 -1.93 -27.06 -15.10
N CYS A 298 -1.19 -26.29 -14.32
CA CYS A 298 -1.63 -24.95 -13.96
C CYS A 298 -1.34 -24.00 -15.13
N GLN A 299 -2.27 -23.11 -15.42
CA GLN A 299 -2.11 -22.05 -16.41
C GLN A 299 -2.04 -20.69 -15.73
N LEU A 300 -1.13 -19.83 -16.18
CA LEU A 300 -1.15 -18.41 -15.87
C LEU A 300 -1.98 -17.68 -16.93
N GLU A 301 -3.21 -17.29 -16.61
CA GLU A 301 -4.03 -16.45 -17.47
C GLU A 301 -3.72 -14.97 -17.31
N SER A 302 -3.87 -14.19 -18.38
CA SER A 302 -3.82 -12.73 -18.32
C SER A 302 -5.08 -12.07 -18.85
N ASN A 303 -5.54 -11.03 -18.16
CA ASN A 303 -6.65 -10.20 -18.61
C ASN A 303 -6.14 -8.96 -19.35
N LEU A 304 -6.25 -8.94 -20.68
CA LEU A 304 -5.75 -7.84 -21.52
C LEU A 304 -6.51 -6.52 -21.28
N PRO A 305 -7.85 -6.47 -21.18
CA PRO A 305 -8.58 -5.24 -20.86
C PRO A 305 -8.11 -4.54 -19.58
N LEU A 306 -7.80 -5.29 -18.53
CA LEU A 306 -7.26 -4.73 -17.29
C LEU A 306 -5.87 -4.12 -17.50
N LEU A 307 -5.01 -4.82 -18.23
CA LEU A 307 -3.67 -4.34 -18.55
C LEU A 307 -3.67 -3.08 -19.43
N VAL A 308 -4.57 -3.02 -20.42
CA VAL A 308 -4.81 -1.81 -21.23
C VAL A 308 -5.26 -0.64 -20.36
N THR A 309 -6.16 -0.90 -19.40
CA THR A 309 -6.63 0.12 -18.45
C THR A 309 -5.46 0.68 -17.63
N VAL A 310 -4.59 -0.17 -17.08
CA VAL A 310 -3.38 0.23 -16.35
C VAL A 310 -2.46 1.08 -17.24
N ILE A 311 -2.27 0.72 -18.50
CA ILE A 311 -1.44 1.48 -19.45
C ILE A 311 -2.01 2.89 -19.70
N ILE A 312 -3.32 3.01 -19.93
CA ILE A 312 -3.98 4.32 -20.15
C ILE A 312 -3.72 5.25 -18.95
N PHE A 313 -3.92 4.77 -17.72
CA PHE A 313 -3.69 5.59 -16.54
C PHE A 313 -2.20 5.91 -16.32
N ASN A 314 -1.28 5.00 -16.67
CA ASN A 314 0.15 5.30 -16.66
C ASN A 314 0.53 6.35 -17.71
N MET A 315 -0.07 6.32 -18.90
CA MET A 315 0.13 7.37 -19.91
C MET A 315 -0.33 8.73 -19.39
N VAL A 316 -1.50 8.81 -18.75
CA VAL A 316 -2.00 10.04 -18.12
C VAL A 316 -0.98 10.57 -17.10
N LYS A 317 -0.41 9.69 -16.27
CA LYS A 317 0.64 10.07 -15.31
C LYS A 317 1.88 10.62 -15.98
N VAL A 318 2.42 9.92 -16.98
CA VAL A 318 3.59 10.38 -17.75
C VAL A 318 3.34 11.76 -18.35
N VAL A 319 2.19 11.96 -18.99
CA VAL A 319 1.82 13.26 -19.58
C VAL A 319 1.73 14.34 -18.49
N CYS A 320 1.06 14.08 -17.37
CA CYS A 320 0.93 15.05 -16.29
C CYS A 320 2.29 15.42 -15.68
N MET A 321 3.17 14.44 -15.44
CA MET A 321 4.51 14.67 -14.89
C MET A 321 5.39 15.44 -15.87
N ALA A 322 5.37 15.08 -17.16
CA ALA A 322 6.10 15.78 -18.21
C ALA A 322 5.62 17.25 -18.35
N LEU A 323 4.30 17.48 -18.33
CA LEU A 323 3.73 18.82 -18.34
C LEU A 323 4.11 19.62 -17.09
N ALA A 324 4.11 18.99 -15.91
CA ALA A 324 4.56 19.63 -14.68
C ALA A 324 6.04 20.03 -14.75
N ALA A 325 6.90 19.14 -15.26
CA ALA A 325 8.34 19.41 -15.39
C ALA A 325 8.67 20.47 -16.47
N GLY A 326 7.96 20.45 -17.61
CA GLY A 326 8.29 21.27 -18.77
C GLY A 326 7.51 22.59 -18.92
N LYS A 327 6.24 22.66 -18.48
CA LYS A 327 5.39 23.84 -18.69
C LYS A 327 5.19 24.72 -17.45
N ILE A 328 5.40 24.20 -16.25
CA ILE A 328 5.26 25.01 -15.03
C ILE A 328 6.54 25.82 -14.81
N ASN A 329 6.48 27.10 -15.16
CA ASN A 329 7.58 28.07 -15.07
C ASN A 329 7.60 28.89 -13.77
N ASP A 330 6.83 28.45 -12.78
CA ASP A 330 6.78 29.11 -11.49
C ASP A 330 8.03 28.83 -10.66
N LYS A 331 8.28 29.71 -9.68
CA LYS A 331 9.27 29.50 -8.60
C LYS A 331 8.53 29.12 -7.30
N PRO A 332 8.08 27.87 -7.14
CA PRO A 332 7.38 27.43 -5.95
C PRO A 332 8.30 27.36 -4.74
N LEU A 333 7.75 27.66 -3.56
CA LEU A 333 8.39 27.50 -2.26
C LEU A 333 8.16 26.05 -1.78
N VAL A 334 9.00 25.15 -2.29
CA VAL A 334 8.83 23.71 -2.14
C VAL A 334 9.31 23.23 -0.78
N THR A 335 10.36 23.85 -0.26
CA THR A 335 10.99 23.54 1.03
C THR A 335 10.87 24.73 1.98
N ILE A 336 11.07 24.50 3.28
CA ILE A 336 11.16 25.61 4.25
C ILE A 336 12.34 26.54 3.95
N GLY A 337 13.43 26.01 3.40
CA GLY A 337 14.57 26.83 3.01
C GLY A 337 14.24 27.78 1.87
N ASP A 338 13.48 27.33 0.85
CA ASP A 338 13.03 28.22 -0.24
C ASP A 338 12.22 29.40 0.32
N ALA A 339 11.40 29.13 1.35
CA ALA A 339 10.63 30.16 2.02
C ALA A 339 11.50 31.10 2.84
N ILE A 340 12.43 30.58 3.66
CA ILE A 340 13.36 31.42 4.44
C ILE A 340 14.14 32.33 3.50
N VAL A 341 14.74 31.81 2.42
CA VAL A 341 15.40 32.64 1.39
C VAL A 341 14.47 33.72 0.88
N SER A 342 13.26 33.35 0.46
CA SER A 342 12.31 34.30 -0.14
C SER A 342 11.83 35.39 0.82
N PHE A 343 11.78 35.13 2.13
CA PHE A 343 11.38 36.11 3.14
C PHE A 343 12.58 36.90 3.67
N THR A 344 13.77 36.31 3.79
CA THR A 344 15.00 37.01 4.19
C THR A 344 15.43 38.02 3.13
N ASP A 345 15.38 37.65 1.84
CA ASP A 345 15.77 38.55 0.74
C ASP A 345 14.74 39.66 0.50
N ASN A 346 13.46 39.40 0.78
CA ASN A 346 12.38 40.36 0.64
C ASN A 346 11.38 40.17 1.79
N PRO A 347 11.59 40.83 2.94
CA PRO A 347 10.74 40.68 4.12
C PRO A 347 9.28 41.06 3.88
N ASP A 348 8.35 40.32 4.46
CA ASP A 348 6.90 40.55 4.26
C ASP A 348 6.36 41.65 5.19
N PRO A 349 5.83 42.77 4.63
CA PRO A 349 5.27 43.87 5.41
C PRO A 349 4.16 43.46 6.39
N HIS A 350 3.41 42.40 6.08
CA HIS A 350 2.28 41.95 6.89
C HIS A 350 2.69 41.14 8.13
N THR A 351 3.99 40.86 8.32
CA THR A 351 4.50 40.05 9.43
C THR A 351 5.53 40.77 10.30
N ILE A 352 5.71 42.07 10.09
CA ILE A 352 6.58 42.92 10.92
C ILE A 352 6.03 42.93 12.36
N GLY A 353 6.91 42.84 13.35
CA GLY A 353 6.53 42.88 14.77
C GLY A 353 5.85 41.60 15.28
N MET A 354 6.09 40.47 14.61
CA MET A 354 5.47 39.18 14.91
C MET A 354 6.48 38.03 15.13
N CYS A 355 7.74 38.34 15.47
CA CYS A 355 8.85 37.37 15.43
C CYS A 355 8.66 36.10 16.30
N LEU A 356 7.77 36.13 17.30
CA LEU A 356 7.45 35.00 18.19
C LEU A 356 6.05 34.39 17.99
N VAL A 357 5.32 34.77 16.94
CA VAL A 357 3.92 34.34 16.75
C VAL A 357 3.80 32.85 16.42
N LEU A 358 2.84 32.18 17.07
CA LEU A 358 2.52 30.78 16.80
C LEU A 358 1.38 30.63 15.76
N PRO A 359 1.42 29.60 14.89
CA PRO A 359 0.37 29.32 13.92
C PRO A 359 -1.06 29.20 14.50
N ARG A 360 -1.19 28.83 15.77
CA ARG A 360 -2.50 28.70 16.44
C ARG A 360 -3.16 30.06 16.70
N GLN A 361 -2.39 31.13 16.87
CA GLN A 361 -2.93 32.47 17.15
C GLN A 361 -3.61 33.08 15.93
N PHE A 362 -3.27 32.64 14.71
CA PHE A 362 -3.94 33.03 13.47
C PHE A 362 -5.23 32.22 13.19
N LYS A 363 -5.41 31.04 13.80
CA LYS A 363 -6.62 30.21 13.61
C LYS A 363 -7.84 30.74 14.36
N THR A 364 -7.63 31.50 15.43
CA THR A 364 -8.70 31.98 16.32
C THR A 364 -9.20 33.38 15.97
N LYS A 365 -8.43 34.18 15.21
CA LYS A 365 -8.84 35.53 14.81
C LYS A 365 -9.69 35.48 13.54
N ARG A 366 -10.92 36.00 13.65
CA ARG A 366 -11.86 36.17 12.53
C ARG A 366 -11.26 37.17 11.53
N HIS A 367 -11.53 36.96 10.24
CA HIS A 367 -11.00 37.69 9.06
C HIS A 367 -11.09 39.24 9.08
N SER A 368 -11.64 39.89 10.12
CA SER A 368 -11.95 41.33 10.13
C SER A 368 -11.20 42.17 11.17
N GLU A 369 -10.33 41.60 12.01
CA GLU A 369 -9.53 42.39 12.95
C GLU A 369 -8.07 42.49 12.48
N ASN A 370 -7.57 43.71 12.34
CA ASN A 370 -6.16 43.97 12.08
C ASN A 370 -5.30 43.23 13.11
N ILE A 371 -4.41 42.36 12.64
CA ILE A 371 -3.46 41.64 13.48
C ILE A 371 -2.49 42.67 14.03
N ARG A 372 -2.74 43.16 15.25
CA ARG A 372 -1.77 44.01 15.96
C ARG A 372 -0.48 43.20 16.18
N PRO A 373 0.71 43.81 16.02
CA PRO A 373 1.99 43.18 16.33
C PRO A 373 1.92 42.66 17.77
N ALA A 374 2.22 41.37 17.92
CA ALA A 374 2.05 40.68 19.18
C ALA A 374 3.35 40.82 19.96
N LEU A 375 3.45 41.86 20.79
CA LEU A 375 4.54 42.00 21.74
C LEU A 375 4.46 40.83 22.72
N LEU A 376 5.32 39.82 22.51
CA LEU A 376 5.27 38.57 23.25
C LEU A 376 6.56 38.40 24.07
N PRO A 377 6.45 38.04 25.37
CA PRO A 377 7.62 37.71 26.16
C PRO A 377 8.20 36.37 25.67
N TYR A 378 9.51 36.32 25.51
CA TYR A 378 10.18 35.09 25.12
C TYR A 378 10.13 34.05 26.26
N GLN A 379 9.51 32.91 25.97
CA GLN A 379 9.43 31.76 26.88
C GLN A 379 9.73 30.47 26.11
N PRO A 380 10.94 29.89 26.25
CA PRO A 380 11.29 28.64 25.61
C PRO A 380 10.45 27.51 26.19
N LYS A 381 10.06 26.56 25.34
CA LYS A 381 9.23 25.42 25.76
C LYS A 381 9.97 24.13 25.49
N ASN A 382 10.00 23.22 26.47
CA ASN A 382 10.51 21.88 26.20
C ASN A 382 9.48 21.09 25.40
N ILE A 383 9.74 20.90 24.10
CA ILE A 383 8.80 20.29 23.17
C ILE A 383 9.33 18.92 22.73
N ARG A 384 8.55 17.87 23.00
CA ARG A 384 8.80 16.53 22.43
C ARG A 384 8.55 16.55 20.93
N TRP A 385 9.35 15.82 20.15
CA TRP A 385 9.20 15.75 18.70
C TRP A 385 7.82 15.23 18.28
N LEU A 386 7.20 14.37 19.09
CA LEU A 386 5.81 13.92 18.93
C LEU A 386 4.80 15.07 18.76
N ASN A 387 5.02 16.21 19.43
CA ASN A 387 4.13 17.37 19.41
C ASN A 387 4.31 18.27 18.17
N ALA A 388 5.29 17.97 17.31
CA ALA A 388 5.48 18.64 16.02
C ALA A 388 4.28 18.46 15.09
N ALA A 389 3.68 17.26 15.10
CA ALA A 389 2.46 16.98 14.35
C ALA A 389 1.21 17.14 15.22
N THR A 390 0.08 17.50 14.60
CA THR A 390 -1.19 17.61 15.32
C THR A 390 -1.68 16.25 15.81
N ARG A 391 -2.33 16.21 16.99
CA ARG A 391 -2.97 14.98 17.51
C ARG A 391 -3.93 14.34 16.52
N ARG A 392 -4.66 15.17 15.74
CA ARG A 392 -5.55 14.69 14.67
C ARG A 392 -4.80 13.93 13.58
N HIS A 393 -3.62 14.38 13.19
CA HIS A 393 -2.81 13.70 12.17
C HIS A 393 -2.33 12.33 12.66
N TRP A 394 -1.88 12.25 13.92
CA TRP A 394 -1.52 10.98 14.57
C TRP A 394 -2.71 10.03 14.67
N ILE A 395 -3.86 10.49 15.20
CA ILE A 395 -5.07 9.67 15.32
C ILE A 395 -5.51 9.17 13.95
N LEU A 396 -5.59 10.05 12.94
CA LEU A 396 -5.99 9.66 11.59
C LEU A 396 -5.04 8.61 10.99
N THR A 397 -3.73 8.77 11.18
CA THR A 397 -2.73 7.81 10.70
C THR A 397 -2.86 6.45 11.39
N ILE A 398 -3.01 6.44 12.72
CA ILE A 398 -3.14 5.21 13.52
C ILE A 398 -4.47 4.53 13.20
N CYS A 399 -5.60 5.26 13.22
CA CYS A 399 -6.91 4.69 12.92
C CYS A 399 -6.95 4.11 11.50
N LEU A 400 -6.50 4.84 10.48
CA LEU A 400 -6.52 4.30 9.11
C LEU A 400 -5.68 3.04 8.96
N ALA A 401 -4.50 2.98 9.60
CA ALA A 401 -3.62 1.82 9.51
C ALA A 401 -4.16 0.58 10.24
N PHE A 402 -4.81 0.76 11.40
CA PHE A 402 -5.28 -0.36 12.20
C PHE A 402 -6.73 -0.77 11.89
N SER A 403 -7.64 0.17 11.59
CA SER A 403 -9.08 -0.12 11.48
C SER A 403 -9.42 -1.12 10.37
N ILE A 404 -8.69 -1.10 9.26
CA ILE A 404 -9.03 -1.93 8.09
C ILE A 404 -8.41 -3.33 8.22
N VAL A 405 -7.14 -3.41 8.60
CA VAL A 405 -6.47 -4.71 8.76
C VAL A 405 -7.02 -5.47 9.97
N LEU A 406 -7.27 -4.77 11.10
CA LEU A 406 -7.84 -5.39 12.29
C LEU A 406 -9.32 -5.78 12.09
N GLY A 407 -10.11 -4.97 11.38
CA GLY A 407 -11.50 -5.31 11.06
C GLY A 407 -11.62 -6.58 10.20
N LEU A 408 -10.78 -6.69 9.16
CA LEU A 408 -10.73 -7.89 8.32
C LEU A 408 -10.18 -9.10 9.08
N LEU A 409 -9.18 -8.91 9.93
CA LEU A 409 -8.63 -9.98 10.77
C LEU A 409 -9.67 -10.50 11.78
N VAL A 410 -10.42 -9.61 12.43
CA VAL A 410 -11.50 -10.00 13.37
C VAL A 410 -12.58 -10.78 12.62
N TYR A 411 -13.00 -10.32 11.44
CA TYR A 411 -13.93 -11.05 10.61
C TYR A 411 -13.40 -12.45 10.25
N ALA A 412 -12.16 -12.55 9.77
CA ALA A 412 -11.53 -13.81 9.39
C ALA A 412 -11.46 -14.80 10.57
N VAL A 413 -11.02 -14.34 11.74
CA VAL A 413 -10.90 -15.18 12.94
C VAL A 413 -12.28 -15.62 13.45
N LEU A 414 -13.29 -14.75 13.40
CA LEU A 414 -14.65 -15.11 13.83
C LEU A 414 -15.28 -16.16 12.93
N ASN A 415 -15.12 -16.05 11.60
CA ASN A 415 -15.61 -17.06 10.65
C ASN A 415 -14.87 -18.40 10.79
N LEU A 416 -13.57 -18.39 11.06
CA LEU A 416 -12.81 -19.63 11.26
C LEU A 416 -13.13 -20.28 12.61
N LYS A 417 -13.35 -19.46 13.66
CA LYS A 417 -13.77 -19.96 14.97
C LYS A 417 -15.14 -20.61 14.91
N SER A 418 -16.09 -20.08 14.14
CA SER A 418 -17.39 -20.72 13.93
C SER A 418 -17.28 -22.04 13.18
N ASN A 419 -16.21 -22.24 12.41
CA ASN A 419 -15.96 -23.44 11.60
C ASN A 419 -14.95 -24.40 12.27
N GLY A 420 -14.79 -24.35 13.60
CA GLY A 420 -13.92 -25.27 14.36
C GLY A 420 -12.41 -25.03 14.23
N THR A 421 -11.94 -24.10 13.41
CA THR A 421 -10.50 -23.83 13.22
C THR A 421 -9.99 -22.85 14.27
N GLN A 422 -9.16 -23.35 15.19
CA GLN A 422 -8.64 -22.56 16.32
C GLN A 422 -7.14 -22.76 16.52
N GLY A 423 -6.45 -21.69 16.94
CA GLY A 423 -5.03 -21.71 17.28
C GLY A 423 -4.09 -21.33 16.14
N LEU A 424 -2.92 -20.80 16.50
CA LEU A 424 -1.94 -20.25 15.54
C LEU A 424 -1.37 -21.33 14.60
N THR A 425 -1.19 -22.55 15.10
CA THR A 425 -0.71 -23.68 14.29
C THR A 425 -1.68 -24.04 13.16
N ALA A 426 -2.98 -24.08 13.45
CA ALA A 426 -4.01 -24.33 12.44
C ALA A 426 -4.06 -23.20 11.40
N LEU A 427 -3.97 -21.94 11.83
CA LEU A 427 -3.90 -20.79 10.92
C LEU A 427 -2.65 -20.80 10.02
N TRP A 428 -1.52 -21.30 10.54
CA TRP A 428 -0.30 -21.44 9.75
C TRP A 428 -0.40 -22.57 8.73
N GLN A 429 -1.08 -23.67 9.07
CA GLN A 429 -1.32 -24.80 8.16
C GLN A 429 -2.17 -24.43 6.95
N LEU A 430 -3.07 -23.46 7.07
CA LEU A 430 -3.81 -22.89 5.93
C LEU A 430 -2.88 -22.25 4.88
N GLY A 431 -1.66 -21.88 5.26
CA GLY A 431 -0.68 -21.27 4.38
C GLY A 431 -0.92 -19.77 4.10
N ILE A 432 0.11 -19.12 3.59
CA ILE A 432 0.09 -17.70 3.21
C ILE A 432 -0.23 -17.62 1.72
N GLY A 433 -1.31 -16.93 1.35
CA GLY A 433 -1.72 -16.75 -0.05
C GLY A 433 -2.13 -18.01 -0.78
N LYS A 434 -2.38 -19.13 -0.07
CA LYS A 434 -2.85 -20.39 -0.65
C LYS A 434 -4.38 -20.47 -0.58
N PRO A 435 -5.06 -20.88 -1.66
CA PRO A 435 -6.50 -21.13 -1.62
C PRO A 435 -6.81 -22.31 -0.71
N HIS A 436 -7.84 -22.18 0.12
CA HIS A 436 -8.37 -23.26 0.96
C HIS A 436 -9.90 -23.15 1.02
N ALA A 437 -10.64 -24.26 1.00
CA ALA A 437 -12.10 -24.27 0.89
C ALA A 437 -12.78 -23.44 1.99
N GLN A 438 -12.27 -23.51 3.23
CA GLN A 438 -12.80 -22.75 4.39
C GLN A 438 -12.49 -21.24 4.35
N THR A 439 -11.60 -20.82 3.45
CA THR A 439 -11.13 -19.44 3.33
C THR A 439 -11.65 -18.72 2.09
N ILE A 440 -12.59 -19.33 1.37
CA ILE A 440 -13.28 -18.67 0.25
C ILE A 440 -14.38 -17.74 0.79
N ILE A 441 -14.40 -16.51 0.30
CA ILE A 441 -15.41 -15.50 0.62
C ILE A 441 -16.67 -15.81 -0.18
N ARG A 442 -17.63 -16.49 0.45
CA ARG A 442 -18.93 -16.86 -0.15
C ARG A 442 -20.09 -15.93 0.24
N ASN A 443 -20.00 -15.28 1.40
CA ASN A 443 -21.10 -14.51 2.00
C ASN A 443 -21.18 -13.04 1.53
N TRP A 444 -20.33 -12.63 0.60
CA TRP A 444 -20.38 -11.28 0.05
C TRP A 444 -21.24 -11.31 -1.22
N ALA A 445 -22.06 -10.29 -1.44
CA ALA A 445 -22.92 -10.17 -2.63
C ALA A 445 -22.10 -9.81 -3.89
N ILE A 446 -21.08 -10.62 -4.19
CA ILE A 446 -20.23 -10.52 -5.37
C ILE A 446 -20.82 -11.47 -6.42
N PRO A 447 -20.98 -11.04 -7.69
CA PRO A 447 -21.36 -11.95 -8.76
C PRO A 447 -20.35 -13.10 -8.83
N THR A 448 -20.83 -14.34 -9.01
CA THR A 448 -19.96 -15.53 -9.01
C THR A 448 -19.66 -16.05 -10.41
N GLN A 449 -20.46 -15.69 -11.42
CA GLN A 449 -20.30 -16.17 -12.79
C GLN A 449 -20.06 -15.05 -13.82
N GLY A 450 -19.28 -15.39 -14.85
CA GLY A 450 -19.03 -14.53 -16.01
C GLY A 450 -18.02 -13.39 -15.76
N TYR A 451 -17.83 -12.54 -16.78
CA TYR A 451 -16.80 -11.48 -16.75
C TYR A 451 -17.02 -10.42 -15.64
N GLY A 452 -18.28 -10.20 -15.24
CA GLY A 452 -18.63 -9.32 -14.13
C GLY A 452 -18.14 -9.85 -12.78
N ALA A 453 -18.17 -11.16 -12.57
CA ALA A 453 -17.64 -11.82 -11.37
C ALA A 453 -16.14 -11.66 -11.23
N LEU A 454 -15.41 -11.86 -12.35
CA LEU A 454 -13.97 -11.65 -12.41
C LEU A 454 -13.62 -10.20 -12.07
N THR A 455 -14.27 -9.24 -12.72
CA THR A 455 -14.01 -7.81 -12.50
C THR A 455 -14.29 -7.40 -11.05
N ALA A 456 -15.43 -7.82 -10.49
CA ALA A 456 -15.80 -7.51 -9.11
C ALA A 456 -14.82 -8.14 -8.10
N SER A 457 -14.42 -9.39 -8.32
CA SER A 457 -13.47 -10.09 -7.45
C SER A 457 -12.07 -9.46 -7.51
N VAL A 458 -11.60 -9.06 -8.70
CA VAL A 458 -10.34 -8.31 -8.86
C VAL A 458 -10.40 -6.99 -8.08
N LEU A 459 -11.49 -6.23 -8.18
CA LEU A 459 -11.64 -4.97 -7.45
C LEU A 459 -11.64 -5.18 -5.93
N VAL A 460 -12.32 -6.23 -5.45
CA VAL A 460 -12.36 -6.57 -4.02
C VAL A 460 -10.98 -6.97 -3.52
N ALA A 461 -10.30 -7.90 -4.20
CA ALA A 461 -8.99 -8.41 -3.81
C ALA A 461 -7.89 -7.34 -3.82
N ASN A 462 -8.07 -6.27 -4.59
CA ASN A 462 -7.12 -5.16 -4.72
C ASN A 462 -7.52 -3.90 -3.91
N SER A 463 -8.74 -3.85 -3.37
CA SER A 463 -9.19 -2.71 -2.54
C SER A 463 -8.33 -2.46 -1.29
N PRO A 464 -7.80 -3.48 -0.58
CA PRO A 464 -6.87 -3.26 0.53
C PRO A 464 -5.56 -2.55 0.11
N GLN A 465 -5.05 -2.83 -1.08
CA GLN A 465 -3.85 -2.22 -1.65
C GLN A 465 -4.09 -0.73 -1.90
N LEU A 466 -5.25 -0.37 -2.46
CA LEU A 466 -5.65 1.03 -2.62
C LEU A 466 -5.69 1.77 -1.28
N ILE A 467 -6.25 1.15 -0.25
CA ILE A 467 -6.31 1.69 1.11
C ILE A 467 -4.90 1.91 1.66
N LEU A 468 -4.01 0.94 1.47
CA LEU A 468 -2.62 1.02 1.90
C LEU A 468 -1.88 2.20 1.23
N SER A 469 -2.13 2.45 -0.06
CA SER A 469 -1.60 3.63 -0.76
C SER A 469 -2.09 4.95 -0.15
N MET A 470 -3.34 5.02 0.30
CA MET A 470 -3.87 6.19 0.99
C MET A 470 -3.20 6.39 2.36
N ILE A 471 -3.00 5.30 3.11
CA ILE A 471 -2.25 5.31 4.38
C ILE A 471 -0.82 5.79 4.13
N TYR A 472 -0.15 5.34 3.06
CA TYR A 472 1.19 5.80 2.70
C TYR A 472 1.25 7.31 2.50
N ILE A 473 0.31 7.92 1.77
CA ILE A 473 0.29 9.38 1.54
C ILE A 473 0.15 10.14 2.86
N VAL A 474 -0.76 9.70 3.73
CA VAL A 474 -0.98 10.30 5.06
C VAL A 474 0.27 10.14 5.94
N PHE A 475 0.84 8.94 6.00
CA PHE A 475 2.02 8.66 6.82
C PHE A 475 3.26 9.42 6.30
N ASN A 476 3.43 9.51 4.98
CA ASN A 476 4.47 10.32 4.37
C ASN A 476 4.30 11.81 4.71
N SER A 477 3.07 12.32 4.75
CA SER A 477 2.75 13.69 5.18
C SER A 477 3.07 13.92 6.67
N LEU A 478 2.81 12.93 7.53
CA LEU A 478 3.20 12.95 8.94
C LEU A 478 4.73 13.02 9.09
N CYS A 479 5.47 12.11 8.44
CA CYS A 479 6.93 12.12 8.47
C CYS A 479 7.51 13.43 7.94
N THR A 480 6.97 13.96 6.84
CA THR A 480 7.35 15.26 6.27
C THR A 480 7.22 16.37 7.31
N THR A 481 6.09 16.42 8.03
CA THR A 481 5.85 17.41 9.09
C THR A 481 6.86 17.28 10.23
N LEU A 482 7.13 16.04 10.68
CA LEU A 482 8.09 15.78 11.74
C LEU A 482 9.51 16.24 11.36
N PHE A 483 9.99 15.89 10.16
CA PHE A 483 11.33 16.29 9.71
C PHE A 483 11.44 17.79 9.41
N LEU A 484 10.36 18.42 8.96
CA LEU A 484 10.29 19.87 8.79
C LEU A 484 10.54 20.60 10.10
N GLU A 485 9.82 20.22 11.16
CA GLU A 485 9.95 20.88 12.47
C GLU A 485 11.33 20.62 13.12
N LEU A 486 11.90 19.43 12.89
CA LEU A 486 13.25 19.11 13.34
C LEU A 486 14.31 19.97 12.62
N GLU A 487 14.13 20.19 11.32
CA GLU A 487 15.02 21.06 10.55
C GLU A 487 14.88 22.52 11.00
N TRP A 488 13.64 22.99 11.20
CA TRP A 488 13.30 24.32 11.70
C TRP A 488 13.94 24.59 13.07
N SER A 489 13.65 23.77 14.09
CA SER A 489 14.13 24.01 15.46
C SER A 489 15.66 24.02 15.57
N SER A 490 16.35 23.26 14.72
CA SER A 490 17.82 23.18 14.78
C SER A 490 18.54 24.49 14.42
N TYR A 491 17.89 25.43 13.73
CA TYR A 491 18.44 26.76 13.47
C TYR A 491 18.50 27.65 14.72
N ALA A 492 17.81 27.30 15.80
CA ALA A 492 17.92 27.99 17.08
C ALA A 492 19.33 27.84 17.69
N ARG A 493 19.93 26.65 17.51
CA ARG A 493 21.20 26.29 18.11
C ARG A 493 22.37 26.44 17.15
N PHE A 494 22.20 25.97 15.91
CA PHE A 494 23.28 25.83 14.95
C PHE A 494 23.14 26.84 13.81
N ARG A 495 24.24 27.54 13.52
CA ARG A 495 24.39 28.27 12.27
C ARG A 495 24.67 27.27 11.15
N LYS A 496 23.81 27.21 10.14
CA LYS A 496 23.93 26.21 9.07
C LYS A 496 23.37 26.75 7.74
N PRO A 497 23.89 26.29 6.60
CA PRO A 497 23.36 26.68 5.29
C PRO A 497 21.95 26.14 5.08
N LEU A 498 21.13 26.91 4.36
CA LEU A 498 19.76 26.53 4.03
C LEU A 498 19.73 25.39 3.01
N ARG A 499 18.77 24.48 3.19
CA ARG A 499 18.45 23.44 2.23
C ARG A 499 17.31 23.91 1.33
N VAL A 500 17.60 24.12 0.05
CA VAL A 500 16.71 24.77 -0.90
C VAL A 500 16.59 23.96 -2.18
N SER A 501 15.58 24.28 -2.99
CA SER A 501 15.41 23.71 -4.31
C SER A 501 16.46 24.22 -5.30
N SER A 502 16.73 25.53 -5.33
CA SER A 502 17.67 26.15 -6.26
C SER A 502 18.78 26.88 -5.48
N PRO A 503 19.91 26.21 -5.16
CA PRO A 503 20.92 26.77 -4.26
C PRO A 503 21.75 27.87 -4.91
N THR A 504 22.17 28.82 -4.09
CA THR A 504 23.14 29.87 -4.37
C THR A 504 24.15 29.96 -3.23
N GLY A 505 25.39 30.37 -3.52
CA GLY A 505 26.44 30.49 -2.50
C GLY A 505 26.72 29.17 -1.76
N GLU A 506 26.61 29.19 -0.43
CA GLU A 506 26.86 28.04 0.45
C GLU A 506 25.61 27.17 0.73
N GLN A 507 24.46 27.52 0.13
CA GLN A 507 23.22 26.77 0.27
C GLN A 507 23.35 25.34 -0.29
N ARG A 508 22.55 24.41 0.25
CA ARG A 508 22.54 23.00 -0.17
C ARG A 508 21.31 22.70 -1.02
N SER A 509 21.48 22.06 -2.17
CA SER A 509 20.36 21.52 -2.94
C SER A 509 19.70 20.36 -2.22
N THR A 510 18.38 20.23 -2.32
CA THR A 510 17.67 18.99 -1.98
C THR A 510 16.80 18.48 -3.12
N TYR A 511 17.03 17.23 -3.50
CA TYR A 511 16.21 16.53 -4.48
C TYR A 511 15.05 15.78 -3.82
N PHE A 512 15.21 15.38 -2.55
CA PHE A 512 14.15 14.78 -1.74
C PHE A 512 13.50 15.89 -0.91
N LEU A 513 12.25 16.23 -1.24
CA LEU A 513 11.55 17.44 -0.78
C LEU A 513 11.83 17.78 0.68
N GLN A 514 11.49 16.88 1.61
CA GLN A 514 11.71 17.10 3.04
C GLN A 514 12.37 15.92 3.77
N ILE A 515 11.99 14.67 3.45
CA ILE A 515 12.47 13.47 4.15
C ILE A 515 13.86 13.07 3.63
N PRO A 516 14.86 12.86 4.51
CA PRO A 516 16.17 12.36 4.11
C PRO A 516 16.11 10.95 3.51
N TYR A 517 16.95 10.65 2.50
CA TYR A 517 16.94 9.36 1.80
C TYR A 517 17.08 8.13 2.73
N ARG A 518 17.86 8.25 3.81
CA ARG A 518 18.04 7.22 4.85
C ARG A 518 16.76 6.81 5.57
N PHE A 519 15.71 7.64 5.51
CA PHE A 519 14.38 7.33 6.04
C PHE A 519 13.37 7.05 4.92
N ALA A 520 13.51 7.75 3.78
CA ALA A 520 12.63 7.55 2.63
C ALA A 520 12.77 6.14 2.01
N LEU A 521 13.99 5.61 1.86
CA LEU A 521 14.21 4.28 1.28
C LEU A 521 13.65 3.16 2.16
N PRO A 522 13.92 3.10 3.48
CA PRO A 522 13.24 2.13 4.35
C PRO A 522 11.72 2.27 4.34
N LEU A 523 11.19 3.50 4.31
CA LEU A 523 9.74 3.74 4.22
C LEU A 523 9.14 3.13 2.94
N MET A 524 9.82 3.29 1.79
CA MET A 524 9.39 2.67 0.53
C MET A 524 9.49 1.14 0.58
N ALA A 525 10.53 0.59 1.22
CA ALA A 525 10.67 -0.85 1.42
C ALA A 525 9.53 -1.40 2.30
N TYR A 526 9.21 -0.73 3.41
CA TYR A 526 8.07 -1.07 4.27
C TYR A 526 6.74 -1.01 3.51
N SER A 527 6.52 0.04 2.72
CA SER A 527 5.33 0.17 1.88
C SER A 527 5.22 -1.00 0.90
N THR A 528 6.30 -1.33 0.21
CA THR A 528 6.34 -2.44 -0.76
C THR A 528 6.05 -3.79 -0.08
N ALA A 529 6.67 -4.04 1.07
CA ALA A 529 6.45 -5.26 1.85
C ALA A 529 4.99 -5.37 2.32
N LEU A 530 4.38 -4.27 2.77
CA LEU A 530 2.97 -4.23 3.15
C LEU A 530 2.05 -4.49 1.96
N HIS A 531 2.31 -3.89 0.79
CA HIS A 531 1.52 -4.13 -0.42
C HIS A 531 1.58 -5.60 -0.84
N TRP A 532 2.77 -6.19 -0.76
CA TRP A 532 2.95 -7.62 -1.03
C TRP A 532 2.22 -8.50 -0.02
N LEU A 533 2.39 -8.30 1.29
CA LEU A 533 1.70 -9.10 2.32
C LEU A 533 0.17 -8.98 2.23
N VAL A 534 -0.33 -7.77 1.94
CA VAL A 534 -1.76 -7.54 1.74
C VAL A 534 -2.28 -8.28 0.50
N SER A 535 -1.50 -8.35 -0.58
CA SER A 535 -1.83 -9.15 -1.77
C SER A 535 -1.87 -10.66 -1.52
N GLN A 536 -1.26 -11.12 -0.42
CA GLN A 536 -1.36 -12.51 0.06
C GLN A 536 -2.46 -12.70 1.11
N SER A 537 -3.05 -11.60 1.58
CA SER A 537 -4.07 -11.60 2.64
C SER A 537 -5.48 -11.72 2.07
N ILE A 538 -5.75 -11.07 0.93
CA ILE A 538 -6.97 -11.27 0.13
C ILE A 538 -6.50 -11.46 -1.31
N PHE A 539 -6.92 -12.55 -1.93
CA PHE A 539 -6.45 -12.96 -3.26
C PHE A 539 -7.61 -13.46 -4.11
N LEU A 540 -7.46 -13.38 -5.43
CA LEU A 540 -8.43 -13.89 -6.39
C LEU A 540 -8.27 -15.42 -6.50
N VAL A 541 -9.38 -16.14 -6.54
CA VAL A 541 -9.45 -17.59 -6.81
C VAL A 541 -10.41 -17.79 -7.98
N LYS A 542 -9.93 -18.37 -9.06
CA LYS A 542 -10.75 -18.77 -10.21
C LYS A 542 -10.80 -20.30 -10.25
N ILE A 543 -11.99 -20.84 -10.46
CA ILE A 543 -12.19 -22.29 -10.61
C ILE A 543 -12.93 -22.48 -11.92
N ASN A 544 -12.33 -23.25 -12.81
CA ASN A 544 -12.93 -23.64 -14.07
C ASN A 544 -13.24 -25.13 -14.03
N TYR A 545 -14.53 -25.49 -14.04
CA TYR A 545 -14.96 -26.89 -14.07
C TYR A 545 -15.63 -27.19 -15.40
N GLN A 546 -15.03 -28.13 -16.16
CA GLN A 546 -15.53 -28.65 -17.44
C GLN A 546 -15.87 -27.58 -18.50
N GLU A 547 -15.15 -26.45 -18.57
CA GLU A 547 -15.43 -25.31 -19.49
C GLU A 547 -16.86 -24.70 -19.41
N ILE A 548 -17.77 -25.29 -18.64
CA ILE A 548 -19.20 -24.95 -18.54
C ILE A 548 -19.44 -23.98 -17.37
N ILE A 549 -18.66 -24.08 -16.30
CA ILE A 549 -18.82 -23.25 -15.09
C ILE A 549 -17.53 -22.45 -14.83
N ASN A 550 -17.50 -21.22 -15.35
CA ASN A 550 -16.47 -20.22 -15.05
C ASN A 550 -16.86 -19.41 -13.81
N SER A 551 -16.30 -19.78 -12.64
CA SER A 551 -16.58 -19.08 -11.39
C SER A 551 -15.35 -18.35 -10.84
N SER A 552 -15.54 -17.11 -10.38
CA SER A 552 -14.49 -16.29 -9.77
C SER A 552 -14.91 -15.90 -8.35
N PHE A 553 -14.00 -16.10 -7.41
CA PHE A 553 -14.18 -15.84 -5.99
C PHE A 553 -12.99 -15.08 -5.41
N CYS A 554 -13.13 -14.57 -4.19
CA CYS A 554 -12.01 -14.08 -3.40
C CYS A 554 -11.70 -15.08 -2.28
N GLY A 555 -10.43 -15.38 -2.07
CA GLY A 555 -9.91 -16.07 -0.89
C GLY A 555 -9.28 -15.10 0.10
N TYR A 556 -9.17 -15.51 1.37
CA TYR A 556 -8.44 -14.76 2.38
C TYR A 556 -7.44 -15.63 3.16
N SER A 557 -6.30 -15.06 3.55
CA SER A 557 -5.31 -15.73 4.40
C SER A 557 -5.21 -15.03 5.75
N PRO A 558 -5.64 -15.67 6.86
CA PRO A 558 -5.50 -15.12 8.21
C PRO A 558 -4.04 -14.83 8.56
N MET A 559 -3.12 -15.71 8.16
CA MET A 559 -1.70 -15.51 8.44
C MET A 559 -1.13 -14.32 7.67
N GLY A 560 -1.53 -14.13 6.41
CA GLY A 560 -1.21 -12.92 5.64
C GLY A 560 -1.71 -11.66 6.35
N MET A 561 -2.93 -11.67 6.88
CA MET A 561 -3.52 -10.54 7.61
C MET A 561 -2.76 -10.24 8.91
N ILE A 562 -2.38 -11.26 9.68
CA ILE A 562 -1.60 -11.12 10.91
C ILE A 562 -0.24 -10.50 10.59
N LEU A 563 0.48 -11.06 9.61
CA LEU A 563 1.80 -10.54 9.21
C LEU A 563 1.71 -9.09 8.70
N SER A 564 0.70 -8.78 7.88
CA SER A 564 0.42 -7.40 7.44
C SER A 564 0.21 -6.46 8.64
N THR A 565 -0.56 -6.90 9.64
CA THR A 565 -0.81 -6.13 10.87
C THR A 565 0.48 -5.89 11.66
N VAL A 566 1.30 -6.92 11.83
CA VAL A 566 2.57 -6.83 12.57
C VAL A 566 3.53 -5.86 11.88
N VAL A 567 3.69 -5.97 10.56
CA VAL A 567 4.57 -5.06 9.81
C VAL A 567 4.05 -3.62 9.88
N ALA A 568 2.74 -3.39 9.71
CA ALA A 568 2.14 -2.07 9.80
C ALA A 568 2.29 -1.46 11.21
N ALA A 569 2.04 -2.27 12.24
CA ALA A 569 2.21 -1.87 13.63
C ALA A 569 3.66 -1.51 13.95
N SER A 570 4.63 -2.30 13.46
CA SER A 570 6.06 -2.03 13.68
C SER A 570 6.50 -0.70 13.07
N LEU A 571 5.99 -0.35 11.88
CA LEU A 571 6.28 0.93 11.21
C LEU A 571 5.76 2.10 12.05
N ILE A 572 4.52 2.03 12.52
CA ILE A 572 3.90 3.10 13.32
C ILE A 572 4.56 3.20 14.69
N LEU A 573 4.79 2.07 15.35
CA LEU A 573 5.43 2.02 16.67
C LEU A 573 6.83 2.62 16.61
N SER A 574 7.62 2.29 15.58
CA SER A 574 8.95 2.89 15.39
C SER A 574 8.86 4.40 15.25
N ALA A 575 7.92 4.93 14.45
CA ALA A 575 7.71 6.37 14.31
C ALA A 575 7.30 7.04 15.64
N VAL A 576 6.40 6.42 16.40
CA VAL A 576 5.98 6.92 17.73
C VAL A 576 7.15 6.92 18.71
N VAL A 577 7.91 5.83 18.78
CA VAL A 577 9.08 5.67 19.65
C VAL A 577 10.14 6.73 19.32
N PHE A 578 10.53 6.86 18.05
CA PHE A 578 11.49 7.88 17.63
C PHE A 578 10.99 9.31 17.93
N ALA A 579 9.70 9.58 17.70
CA ALA A 579 9.09 10.87 18.00
C ALA A 579 8.96 11.15 19.51
N PHE A 580 8.81 10.12 20.34
CA PHE A 580 8.66 10.25 21.78
C PHE A 580 9.99 10.52 22.48
N PHE A 581 11.04 9.75 22.15
CA PHE A 581 12.35 9.85 22.79
C PHE A 581 13.18 11.04 22.32
N ARG A 582 12.84 11.64 21.17
CA ARG A 582 13.55 12.82 20.65
C ARG A 582 12.88 14.11 21.12
N HIS A 583 13.70 15.04 21.60
CA HIS A 583 13.28 16.40 21.93
C HIS A 583 13.67 17.38 20.82
N LEU A 584 12.80 18.36 20.59
CA LEU A 584 13.08 19.50 19.73
C LEU A 584 13.76 20.60 20.54
N ASP A 585 14.51 21.44 19.85
CA ASP A 585 15.07 22.63 20.47
C ASP A 585 13.95 23.63 20.75
N GLY A 586 13.68 23.82 22.03
CA GLY A 586 12.57 24.63 22.54
C GLY A 586 12.77 26.13 22.44
N ASN A 587 13.96 26.57 22.00
CA ASN A 587 14.31 27.97 21.91
C ASN A 587 13.58 28.68 20.76
N MET A 588 13.21 27.95 19.71
CA MET A 588 12.51 28.54 18.57
C MET A 588 11.03 28.14 18.58
N PRO A 589 10.08 29.08 18.38
CA PRO A 589 8.68 28.75 18.20
C PRO A 589 8.46 27.82 17.02
N LEU A 590 7.58 26.83 17.18
CA LEU A 590 7.23 25.91 16.08
C LEU A 590 6.34 26.62 15.05
N ALA A 591 6.94 26.97 13.91
CA ALA A 591 6.22 27.54 12.77
C ALA A 591 5.51 26.47 11.94
N GLY A 592 6.03 25.23 11.94
CA GLY A 592 5.58 24.17 11.05
C GLY A 592 5.57 24.59 9.60
N SER A 593 4.55 24.18 8.87
CA SER A 593 4.37 24.58 7.47
C SER A 593 3.77 25.98 7.30
N CYS A 594 3.51 26.76 8.36
CA CYS A 594 2.75 28.00 8.27
C CYS A 594 3.58 29.13 7.63
N SER A 595 3.19 29.58 6.43
CA SER A 595 3.90 30.66 5.71
C SER A 595 4.03 31.95 6.52
N THR A 596 3.00 32.34 7.27
CA THR A 596 3.03 33.57 8.08
C THR A 596 3.99 33.46 9.26
N ALA A 597 4.05 32.31 9.92
CA ALA A 597 4.98 32.11 11.05
C ALA A 597 6.43 32.00 10.57
N ILE A 598 6.66 31.40 9.39
CA ILE A 598 7.99 31.37 8.76
C ILE A 598 8.42 32.80 8.40
N SER A 599 7.54 33.54 7.74
CA SER A 599 7.77 34.93 7.33
C SER A 599 8.08 35.86 8.49
N ALA A 600 7.33 35.73 9.60
CA ALA A 600 7.53 36.55 10.78
C ALA A 600 8.92 36.37 11.43
N ALA A 601 9.56 35.22 11.21
CA ALA A 601 10.91 34.96 11.70
C ALA A 601 12.02 35.48 10.76
N CYS A 602 11.67 36.10 9.61
CA CYS A 602 12.61 36.46 8.55
C CYS A 602 12.58 37.98 8.26
N HIS A 603 13.02 38.77 9.23
CA HIS A 603 13.18 40.24 9.14
C HIS A 603 14.62 40.65 9.53
N PRO A 604 15.67 40.17 8.84
CA PRO A 604 17.05 40.49 9.20
C PRO A 604 17.38 41.99 9.05
N PRO A 605 18.36 42.52 9.81
CA PRO A 605 18.99 43.79 9.47
C PRO A 605 19.79 43.67 8.15
N GLU A 606 20.10 44.81 7.51
CA GLU A 606 20.74 44.84 6.19
C GLU A 606 22.07 44.07 6.12
N ASP A 607 22.88 44.15 7.18
CA ASP A 607 24.18 43.46 7.30
C ASP A 607 24.05 41.94 7.51
N GLY A 608 22.85 41.49 7.89
CA GLY A 608 22.50 40.10 8.18
C GLY A 608 21.56 39.45 7.17
N ALA A 609 21.19 40.14 6.08
CA ALA A 609 20.16 39.70 5.13
C ALA A 609 20.66 38.75 4.01
N ASP A 610 21.93 38.31 4.05
CA ASP A 610 22.50 37.46 3.01
C ASP A 610 22.08 35.99 3.16
N SER A 611 21.00 35.61 2.49
CA SER A 611 20.45 34.25 2.52
C SER A 611 21.37 33.19 1.88
N SER A 612 22.38 33.60 1.11
CA SER A 612 23.33 32.68 0.47
C SER A 612 24.35 32.09 1.45
N LYS A 613 24.48 32.70 2.63
CA LYS A 613 25.37 32.29 3.73
C LYS A 613 24.65 31.43 4.79
N PRO A 614 25.39 30.74 5.66
CA PRO A 614 24.82 30.04 6.80
C PRO A 614 24.03 30.98 7.74
N LEU A 615 22.75 30.68 7.95
CA LEU A 615 21.88 31.45 8.84
C LEU A 615 21.75 30.80 10.22
N LYS A 616 21.48 31.62 11.23
CA LYS A 616 21.06 31.20 12.56
C LYS A 616 19.89 32.08 13.02
N TRP A 617 18.97 31.50 13.79
CA TRP A 617 17.86 32.24 14.38
C TRP A 617 18.24 32.72 15.78
N GLY A 618 17.99 34.01 16.07
CA GLY A 618 18.30 34.61 17.37
C GLY A 618 18.09 36.12 17.37
N VAL A 619 18.49 36.76 18.46
CA VAL A 619 18.40 38.22 18.63
C VAL A 619 19.39 38.89 17.68
N VAL A 620 18.90 39.81 16.86
CA VAL A 620 19.70 40.59 15.91
C VAL A 620 19.89 42.01 16.43
N LEU A 621 21.09 42.55 16.28
CA LEU A 621 21.44 43.89 16.73
C LEU A 621 21.05 44.93 15.69
N ASP A 622 19.79 45.36 15.70
CA ASP A 622 19.35 46.49 14.88
C ASP A 622 19.20 47.75 15.76
N ARG A 623 20.23 48.59 15.71
CA ARG A 623 20.30 49.84 16.48
C ARG A 623 19.25 50.87 16.06
N GLU A 624 18.64 50.75 14.88
CA GLU A 624 17.54 51.60 14.45
C GLU A 624 16.19 51.07 14.93
N TYR A 625 15.99 49.75 14.87
CA TYR A 625 14.78 49.09 15.34
C TYR A 625 14.61 49.22 16.86
N GLU A 626 15.67 48.91 17.63
CA GLU A 626 15.67 49.07 19.10
C GLU A 626 15.40 50.52 19.52
N ARG A 627 15.88 51.51 18.75
CA ARG A 627 15.63 52.93 19.03
C ARG A 627 14.19 53.36 18.74
N LYS A 628 13.54 52.75 17.75
CA LYS A 628 12.17 53.10 17.33
C LYS A 628 11.10 52.46 18.22
N GLU A 629 11.29 51.20 18.63
CA GLU A 629 10.25 50.46 19.36
C GLU A 629 10.60 50.15 20.83
N GLY A 630 11.85 50.33 21.26
CA GLY A 630 12.26 50.06 22.66
C GLY A 630 12.19 48.59 23.06
N VAL A 631 12.11 47.68 22.09
CA VAL A 631 11.98 46.23 22.25
C VAL A 631 12.96 45.53 21.31
N GLY A 632 13.39 44.33 21.69
CA GLY A 632 14.39 43.58 20.92
C GLY A 632 13.78 42.96 19.67
N HIS A 633 14.61 42.64 18.68
CA HIS A 633 14.20 41.95 17.47
C HIS A 633 14.84 40.57 17.34
N ILE A 634 14.07 39.57 16.90
CA ILE A 634 14.57 38.21 16.64
C ILE A 634 14.30 37.85 15.19
N SER A 635 15.33 37.37 14.50
CA SER A 635 15.23 36.98 13.10
C SER A 635 16.26 35.92 12.72
N PHE A 636 16.04 35.27 11.58
CA PHE A 636 17.11 34.61 10.84
C PHE A 636 18.09 35.64 10.30
N SER A 637 19.39 35.45 10.57
CA SER A 637 20.43 36.34 10.07
C SER A 637 21.72 35.58 9.73
N SER A 638 22.43 36.05 8.71
CA SER A 638 23.80 35.62 8.37
C SER A 638 24.85 36.27 9.26
N GLY A 639 24.49 37.41 9.88
CA GLY A 639 25.34 38.17 10.79
C GLY A 639 25.42 37.56 12.19
N GLU A 640 25.90 38.37 13.14
CA GLU A 640 25.96 37.97 14.54
C GLU A 640 24.54 37.89 15.13
N VAL A 641 24.27 36.81 15.86
CA VAL A 641 22.98 36.58 16.55
C VAL A 641 23.24 36.10 17.96
N LEU A 642 22.58 36.75 18.91
CA LEU A 642 22.64 36.46 20.33
C LEU A 642 21.48 35.54 20.75
N PRO A 643 21.66 34.74 21.82
CA PRO A 643 20.56 33.95 22.36
C PRO A 643 19.44 34.86 22.91
N PRO A 644 18.15 34.54 22.68
CA PRO A 644 17.04 35.27 23.28
C PRO A 644 17.05 35.22 24.81
N ILE A 645 16.65 36.32 25.44
CA ILE A 645 16.63 36.50 26.88
C ILE A 645 15.25 36.12 27.42
N LEU A 646 15.23 35.24 28.42
CA LEU A 646 14.01 34.78 29.07
C LEU A 646 13.20 35.95 29.65
N GLY A 647 11.93 36.03 29.29
CA GLY A 647 11.00 37.07 29.79
C GLY A 647 11.14 38.44 29.12
N TYR A 648 12.12 38.63 28.25
CA TYR A 648 12.25 39.86 27.46
C TYR A 648 11.23 39.89 26.32
N TYR A 649 10.77 41.08 25.96
CA TYR A 649 9.78 41.29 24.90
C TYR A 649 10.47 41.46 23.55
N TYR A 650 9.95 40.75 22.56
CA TYR A 650 10.43 40.84 21.19
C TYR A 650 9.27 41.15 20.24
N SER A 651 9.59 41.96 19.22
CA SER A 651 8.71 42.42 18.15
C SER A 651 9.27 41.89 16.83
#